data_AF-A0AAV9I382-F1
#
_entry.id   AF-A0AAV9I382-F1
#
_cell.length_a   1.000
_cell.length_b   1.000
_cell.length_c   1.000
_cell.angle_alpha   90.00
_cell.angle_beta   90.00
_cell.angle_gamma   90.00
#
_symmetry.space_group_name_H-M   'P 1'
#
loop_
_entity.id
_entity.type
_entity.pdbx_description
1 polymer ?
#
loop_
_entity_poly.entity_id
_entity_poly.type
_entity_poly.pdbx_seq_one_letter_code
_entity_poly.pdbx_strand_id
1 'polypeptide(L)'
;MTRFRLTSTIFVVWITHHLALGHYTAYDYGFDVHGRVKREVGQASRVVVRGDGGPDIRVRQEIRQLERDQDVWNLYILALSMMQFTDQSEPTSWYGITGIHGMPHQTWGGVAPTPGNKDTGYCTHSSVLFPTWHRPYLALYEVFLYSLIQTIATWWPENERGKYQEAALRFRIPYWDWATPPPPGESVLPSSVGGSPYIDVNGPNGVQRIANPLFSYTFRPLNLTSFRQSPWNLWSTTVRSPTTTGLGAQSNNSLVALNLDQNQRSLSQRLYILFSNYGNYSRFSNNAWIPLLNNASYDSVESLHDTIHNLAGGGGLGQPNVQGGHMSFIPYSAFDPIFFLHHCMVDRIFAMWQFLYPQAWVTPTAAILNSYTTSRGQIQDSQTPLTPFFINGQGDFWTSDGVRNFTQFGYTYTELSTGPNNSMRAQADVKKDINHLYGLASPANIFLTELRSQGIRGNNRMRPSEKRGNKATAAAAMGFNDGGLYREWIANIRVRKQALDGPFTIHFFFGRPANDADPQSWTSTPNHVGTIGVFTADKFGMGGMQMGGLDVSGTVPLTTALMSEFAAGKLASLESGDVERFLRRNLVKRIVGPGGKVWRDVSRVEGLRIAIASSSVKAPGSDDELPVWGEVEELFVL
;
A
#
# COMPACT_ATOMS: atom_id res chain seq x y z
N MET A 1 -49.14 -11.86 -48.96
CA MET A 1 -49.62 -11.76 -47.56
C MET A 1 -48.90 -12.80 -46.72
N THR A 2 -47.85 -12.41 -46.00
CA THR A 2 -47.33 -13.20 -44.87
C THR A 2 -46.39 -12.32 -44.06
N ARG A 3 -46.85 -11.95 -42.85
CA ARG A 3 -46.10 -11.20 -41.84
C ARG A 3 -45.07 -12.14 -41.20
N PHE A 4 -43.79 -11.77 -41.20
CA PHE A 4 -42.81 -12.37 -40.31
C PHE A 4 -42.75 -11.56 -39.00
N ARG A 5 -43.05 -12.23 -37.89
CA ARG A 5 -42.89 -11.73 -36.52
C ARG A 5 -41.40 -11.79 -36.17
N LEU A 6 -40.78 -10.65 -35.88
CA LEU A 6 -39.54 -10.60 -35.11
C LEU A 6 -39.95 -10.60 -33.63
N THR A 7 -39.65 -11.68 -32.92
CA THR A 7 -39.83 -11.76 -31.47
C THR A 7 -38.71 -11.00 -30.77
N SER A 8 -39.09 -9.92 -30.08
CA SER A 8 -38.27 -9.19 -29.12
C SER A 8 -37.85 -10.11 -27.97
N THR A 9 -36.58 -10.52 -27.92
CA THR A 9 -36.02 -11.28 -26.79
C THR A 9 -34.65 -10.75 -26.37
N ILE A 10 -34.48 -9.43 -26.40
CA ILE A 10 -33.30 -8.74 -25.86
C ILE A 10 -33.79 -7.43 -25.22
N PHE A 11 -34.52 -7.50 -24.11
CA PHE A 11 -34.74 -6.33 -23.22
C PHE A 11 -35.34 -6.72 -21.86
N VAL A 12 -34.89 -7.81 -21.24
CA VAL A 12 -35.32 -8.19 -19.86
C VAL A 12 -34.14 -8.56 -18.93
N VAL A 13 -32.90 -8.64 -19.41
CA VAL A 13 -31.73 -8.95 -18.55
C VAL A 13 -31.16 -7.71 -17.83
N TRP A 14 -31.62 -6.50 -18.19
CA TRP A 14 -31.12 -5.24 -17.60
C TRP A 14 -31.97 -4.66 -16.46
N ILE A 15 -33.03 -5.35 -16.03
CA ILE A 15 -33.89 -4.88 -14.92
C ILE A 15 -33.81 -5.79 -13.67
N THR A 16 -33.10 -6.92 -13.73
CA THR A 16 -32.90 -7.79 -12.55
C THR A 16 -31.61 -7.55 -11.77
N HIS A 17 -30.70 -6.68 -12.23
CA HIS A 17 -29.49 -6.29 -11.46
C HIS A 17 -29.70 -5.06 -10.56
N HIS A 18 -30.84 -4.38 -10.62
CA HIS A 18 -31.18 -3.25 -9.74
C HIS A 18 -32.00 -3.65 -8.50
N LEU A 19 -32.16 -4.95 -8.24
CA LEU A 19 -32.84 -5.48 -7.06
C LEU A 19 -32.02 -6.54 -6.29
N ALA A 20 -30.75 -6.77 -6.67
CA ALA A 20 -29.87 -7.78 -6.04
C ALA A 20 -28.76 -7.20 -5.13
N LEU A 21 -28.80 -5.89 -4.84
CA LEU A 21 -28.04 -5.30 -3.72
C LEU A 21 -28.90 -5.28 -2.43
N GLY A 22 -29.75 -6.30 -2.27
CA GLY A 22 -30.37 -6.63 -1.01
C GLY A 22 -29.29 -7.08 -0.02
N HIS A 23 -28.90 -6.15 0.85
CA HIS A 23 -28.25 -6.30 2.15
C HIS A 23 -27.88 -7.74 2.54
N TYR A 24 -26.69 -8.20 2.14
CA TYR A 24 -26.07 -9.29 2.90
C TYR A 24 -25.89 -8.82 4.35
N THR A 25 -26.22 -9.70 5.29
CA THR A 25 -26.21 -9.39 6.73
C THR A 25 -24.89 -9.81 7.38
N ALA A 26 -24.74 -9.47 8.65
CA ALA A 26 -23.74 -10.12 9.49
C ALA A 26 -24.03 -11.62 9.62
N TYR A 27 -23.04 -12.35 10.12
CA TYR A 27 -23.23 -13.73 10.55
C TYR A 27 -24.20 -13.80 11.74
N ASP A 28 -25.19 -14.69 11.67
CA ASP A 28 -26.13 -14.94 12.76
C ASP A 28 -25.62 -16.09 13.66
N TYR A 29 -25.19 -15.73 14.87
CA TYR A 29 -24.70 -16.68 15.86
C TYR A 29 -25.81 -17.50 16.55
N GLY A 30 -27.09 -17.20 16.28
CA GLY A 30 -28.23 -17.86 16.92
C GLY A 30 -28.57 -17.32 18.32
N PHE A 31 -27.95 -16.21 18.72
CA PHE A 31 -28.18 -15.52 19.99
C PHE A 31 -27.78 -14.03 19.90
N ASP A 32 -28.24 -13.22 20.86
CA ASP A 32 -27.85 -11.82 20.97
C ASP A 32 -26.37 -11.68 21.37
N VAL A 33 -25.54 -11.32 20.39
CA VAL A 33 -24.09 -11.09 20.54
C VAL A 33 -23.80 -9.86 21.39
N HIS A 34 -24.59 -8.78 21.24
CA HIS A 34 -24.31 -7.50 21.90
C HIS A 34 -24.36 -7.64 23.42
N GLY A 35 -25.32 -8.40 23.94
CA GLY A 35 -25.44 -8.69 25.37
C GLY A 35 -24.32 -9.57 25.95
N ARG A 36 -23.56 -10.31 25.13
CA ARG A 36 -22.45 -11.18 25.58
C ARG A 36 -21.09 -10.48 25.49
N VAL A 37 -20.77 -9.84 24.37
CA VAL A 37 -19.45 -9.20 24.15
C VAL A 37 -19.23 -7.98 25.05
N LYS A 38 -20.29 -7.19 25.34
CA LYS A 38 -20.20 -6.01 26.22
C LYS A 38 -19.78 -6.34 27.66
N ARG A 39 -19.99 -7.58 28.11
CA ARG A 39 -19.57 -8.05 29.44
C ARG A 39 -18.09 -8.47 29.50
N GLU A 40 -17.49 -8.83 28.37
CA GLU A 40 -16.12 -9.36 28.30
C GLU A 40 -15.07 -8.28 27.97
N VAL A 41 -15.42 -7.24 27.21
CA VAL A 41 -14.43 -6.24 26.71
C VAL A 41 -14.30 -4.99 27.60
N GLY A 42 -15.26 -4.70 28.47
CA GLY A 42 -15.25 -3.52 29.35
C GLY A 42 -15.23 -2.18 28.60
N GLN A 43 -15.76 -1.12 29.21
CA GLN A 43 -15.58 0.24 28.68
C GLN A 43 -14.17 0.73 28.98
N ALA A 44 -13.16 0.21 28.28
CA ALA A 44 -11.79 0.67 28.45
C ALA A 44 -11.63 2.04 27.78
N SER A 45 -11.64 3.11 28.59
CA SER A 45 -11.33 4.47 28.14
C SER A 45 -9.87 4.64 27.67
N ARG A 46 -9.01 3.65 27.96
CA ARG A 46 -7.61 3.54 27.49
C ARG A 46 -7.32 2.07 27.18
N VAL A 47 -7.00 1.78 25.93
CA VAL A 47 -6.70 0.41 25.48
C VAL A 47 -5.19 0.27 25.37
N VAL A 48 -4.65 -0.70 26.10
CA VAL A 48 -3.22 -1.03 26.04
C VAL A 48 -2.95 -1.78 24.74
N VAL A 49 -2.11 -1.20 23.90
CA VAL A 49 -1.69 -1.82 22.65
C VAL A 49 -0.43 -2.65 22.93
N ARG A 50 -0.59 -3.90 23.33
CA ARG A 50 0.52 -4.86 23.51
C ARG A 50 0.09 -6.22 22.98
N GLY A 51 1.07 -7.05 22.58
CA GLY A 51 0.80 -8.47 22.40
C GLY A 51 0.39 -9.12 23.72
N ASP A 52 -0.20 -10.30 23.67
CA ASP A 52 -0.59 -11.12 24.84
C ASP A 52 0.58 -11.52 25.77
N GLY A 53 1.82 -11.09 25.46
CA GLY A 53 3.00 -11.38 26.26
C GLY A 53 3.36 -12.87 26.30
N GLY A 54 2.69 -13.69 25.47
CA GLY A 54 3.00 -15.10 25.32
C GLY A 54 4.38 -15.31 24.65
N PRO A 55 5.04 -16.45 24.91
CA PRO A 55 6.35 -16.76 24.34
C PRO A 55 6.33 -16.99 22.81
N ASP A 56 5.16 -17.10 22.18
CA ASP A 56 5.01 -17.47 20.78
C ASP A 56 4.81 -16.26 19.87
N ILE A 57 5.91 -15.72 19.33
CA ILE A 57 5.89 -14.78 18.21
C ILE A 57 5.33 -15.51 16.97
N ARG A 58 4.26 -14.97 16.36
CA ARG A 58 3.60 -15.58 15.19
C ARG A 58 3.78 -14.75 13.92
N VAL A 59 3.80 -15.43 12.77
CA VAL A 59 3.93 -14.76 11.46
C VAL A 59 2.61 -14.11 11.06
N ARG A 60 2.64 -12.82 10.69
CA ARG A 60 1.61 -12.21 9.85
C ARG A 60 1.79 -12.74 8.44
N GLN A 61 0.84 -13.54 7.96
CA GLN A 61 0.95 -14.23 6.67
C GLN A 61 0.48 -13.34 5.52
N GLU A 62 0.94 -13.62 4.31
CA GLU A 62 0.31 -13.04 3.12
C GLU A 62 -1.15 -13.55 3.04
N ILE A 63 -2.09 -12.71 2.62
CA ILE A 63 -3.53 -13.03 2.71
C ILE A 63 -3.92 -14.32 1.99
N ARG A 64 -3.37 -14.61 0.80
CA ARG A 64 -3.64 -15.86 0.06
C ARG A 64 -3.02 -17.07 0.75
N GLN A 65 -1.99 -16.88 1.58
CA GLN A 65 -1.47 -17.96 2.43
C GLN A 65 -2.40 -18.21 3.62
N LEU A 66 -2.91 -17.15 4.26
CA LEU A 66 -3.89 -17.27 5.35
C LEU A 66 -5.17 -17.98 4.88
N GLU A 67 -5.65 -17.65 3.68
CA GLU A 67 -6.84 -18.28 3.07
C GLU A 67 -6.74 -19.80 2.93
N ARG A 68 -5.52 -20.36 2.85
CA ARG A 68 -5.33 -21.82 2.75
C ARG A 68 -5.63 -22.52 4.07
N ASP A 69 -5.55 -21.81 5.18
CA ASP A 69 -5.98 -22.30 6.49
C ASP A 69 -7.44 -21.92 6.72
N GLN A 70 -8.35 -22.82 6.34
CA GLN A 70 -9.79 -22.56 6.42
C GLN A 70 -10.27 -22.28 7.85
N ASP A 71 -9.62 -22.81 8.88
CA ASP A 71 -10.07 -22.61 10.25
C ASP A 71 -9.76 -21.19 10.73
N VAL A 72 -8.53 -20.73 10.48
CA VAL A 72 -8.11 -19.36 10.78
C VAL A 72 -8.83 -18.37 9.88
N TRP A 73 -9.01 -18.69 8.60
CA TRP A 73 -9.73 -17.86 7.64
C TRP A 73 -11.19 -17.62 8.05
N ASN A 74 -11.91 -18.67 8.44
CA ASN A 74 -13.29 -18.55 8.92
C ASN A 74 -13.37 -17.65 10.17
N LEU A 75 -12.48 -17.85 11.14
CA LEU A 75 -12.40 -16.99 12.33
C LEU A 75 -12.15 -15.52 11.97
N TYR A 76 -11.22 -15.26 11.04
CA TYR A 76 -10.89 -13.92 10.58
C TYR A 76 -12.10 -13.22 9.94
N ILE A 77 -12.80 -13.89 9.03
CA ILE A 77 -13.99 -13.36 8.35
C ILE A 77 -15.13 -13.11 9.34
N LEU A 78 -15.37 -14.04 10.28
CA LEU A 78 -16.40 -13.88 11.31
C LEU A 78 -16.09 -12.71 12.25
N ALA A 79 -14.85 -12.57 12.70
CA ALA A 79 -14.43 -11.47 13.58
C ALA A 79 -14.49 -10.11 12.88
N LEU A 80 -14.08 -10.03 11.62
CA LEU A 80 -14.25 -8.83 10.80
C LEU A 80 -15.73 -8.46 10.63
N SER A 81 -16.57 -9.45 10.32
CA SER A 81 -18.03 -9.26 10.21
C SER A 81 -18.58 -8.71 11.52
N MET A 82 -18.25 -9.32 12.65
CA MET A 82 -18.68 -8.84 13.97
C MET A 82 -18.21 -7.40 14.22
N MET A 83 -16.93 -7.10 14.00
CA MET A 83 -16.34 -5.78 14.25
C MET A 83 -17.00 -4.67 13.41
N GLN A 84 -17.37 -4.97 12.17
CA GLN A 84 -18.05 -4.02 11.26
C GLN A 84 -19.53 -3.81 11.57
N PHE A 85 -20.16 -4.74 12.29
CA PHE A 85 -21.56 -4.63 12.71
C PHE A 85 -21.73 -4.22 14.18
N THR A 86 -20.64 -4.12 14.94
CA THR A 86 -20.61 -3.42 16.24
C THR A 86 -21.09 -1.97 16.04
N ASP A 87 -21.94 -1.50 16.97
CA ASP A 87 -22.50 -0.14 16.93
C ASP A 87 -21.40 0.91 16.80
N GLN A 88 -21.53 1.83 15.84
CA GLN A 88 -20.50 2.82 15.52
C GLN A 88 -20.20 3.81 16.65
N SER A 89 -21.10 3.93 17.64
CA SER A 89 -20.87 4.74 18.85
C SER A 89 -19.88 4.09 19.82
N GLU A 90 -19.65 2.78 19.71
CA GLU A 90 -18.66 2.08 20.52
C GLU A 90 -17.25 2.38 19.96
N PRO A 91 -16.30 2.86 20.79
CA PRO A 91 -14.94 3.21 20.35
C PRO A 91 -14.14 2.04 19.75
N THR A 92 -14.55 0.81 20.05
CA THR A 92 -13.93 -0.44 19.60
C THR A 92 -14.59 -1.02 18.34
N SER A 93 -15.63 -0.38 17.82
CA SER A 93 -16.22 -0.71 16.53
C SER A 93 -15.23 -0.45 15.39
N TRP A 94 -15.51 -1.04 14.21
CA TRP A 94 -14.80 -0.68 12.98
C TRP A 94 -14.73 0.83 12.80
N TYR A 95 -15.88 1.52 12.84
CA TYR A 95 -15.97 2.97 12.70
C TYR A 95 -15.11 3.73 13.74
N GLY A 96 -15.12 3.27 14.99
CA GLY A 96 -14.36 3.86 16.09
C GLY A 96 -12.84 3.81 15.85
N ILE A 97 -12.34 2.66 15.40
CA ILE A 97 -10.92 2.38 15.18
C ILE A 97 -10.43 2.98 13.86
N THR A 98 -11.21 2.86 12.78
CA THR A 98 -10.87 3.49 11.49
C THR A 98 -10.94 5.01 11.56
N GLY A 99 -11.81 5.53 12.43
CA GLY A 99 -11.96 6.97 12.65
C GLY A 99 -10.75 7.66 13.30
N ILE A 100 -9.81 6.91 13.88
CA ILE A 100 -8.55 7.45 14.43
C ILE A 100 -7.71 8.11 13.33
N HIS A 101 -7.71 7.52 12.13
CA HIS A 101 -6.85 7.95 11.03
C HIS A 101 -7.19 9.37 10.56
N GLY A 102 -8.47 9.70 10.44
CA GLY A 102 -8.96 10.91 9.78
C GLY A 102 -10.34 11.29 10.30
N MET A 103 -11.34 11.20 9.43
CA MET A 103 -12.72 11.48 9.79
C MET A 103 -13.25 10.42 10.77
N PRO A 104 -14.08 10.79 11.77
CA PRO A 104 -14.75 12.08 11.92
C PRO A 104 -14.02 13.11 12.82
N HIS A 105 -12.70 12.98 13.03
CA HIS A 105 -11.92 13.83 13.96
C HIS A 105 -12.30 13.70 15.44
N GLN A 106 -12.76 12.50 15.82
CA GLN A 106 -13.17 12.21 17.19
C GLN A 106 -11.97 12.01 18.11
N THR A 107 -12.08 12.50 19.35
CA THR A 107 -11.13 12.18 20.42
C THR A 107 -11.19 10.68 20.69
N TRP A 108 -10.04 10.01 20.61
CA TRP A 108 -9.92 8.60 20.95
C TRP A 108 -9.11 8.42 22.23
N GLY A 109 -9.56 7.54 23.12
CA GLY A 109 -8.83 7.22 24.36
C GLY A 109 -8.64 8.39 25.32
N GLY A 110 -9.47 9.44 25.22
CA GLY A 110 -9.34 10.68 25.99
C GLY A 110 -8.20 11.60 25.56
N VAL A 111 -7.53 11.33 24.42
CA VAL A 111 -6.40 12.13 23.93
C VAL A 111 -6.91 13.34 23.13
N ALA A 112 -7.15 14.46 23.80
CA ALA A 112 -7.70 15.67 23.20
C ALA A 112 -6.79 16.27 22.08
N PRO A 113 -7.38 17.00 21.12
CA PRO A 113 -6.60 17.65 20.07
C PRO A 113 -5.77 18.81 20.61
N THR A 114 -4.62 19.06 19.98
CA THR A 114 -3.88 20.31 20.17
C THR A 114 -4.77 21.50 19.76
N PRO A 115 -4.78 22.62 20.52
CA PRO A 115 -5.59 23.77 20.16
C PRO A 115 -5.35 24.24 18.72
N GLY A 116 -6.40 24.19 17.91
CA GLY A 116 -6.36 24.53 16.47
C GLY A 116 -6.40 23.33 15.54
N ASN A 117 -6.18 22.11 16.03
CA ASN A 117 -6.06 20.91 15.22
C ASN A 117 -7.32 20.01 15.25
N LYS A 118 -8.45 20.55 15.69
CA LYS A 118 -9.70 19.79 15.89
C LYS A 118 -10.27 19.19 14.60
N ASP A 119 -9.97 19.81 13.45
CA ASP A 119 -10.43 19.37 12.14
C ASP A 119 -9.34 18.59 11.38
N THR A 120 -8.69 17.66 12.09
CA THR A 120 -7.66 16.75 11.58
C THR A 120 -7.84 15.35 12.16
N GLY A 121 -7.10 14.37 11.66
CA GLY A 121 -6.97 13.03 12.22
C GLY A 121 -5.62 12.83 12.93
N TYR A 122 -5.47 11.71 13.63
CA TYR A 122 -4.23 11.41 14.34
C TYR A 122 -3.09 10.98 13.43
N CYS A 123 -3.40 10.52 12.20
CA CYS A 123 -2.39 9.94 11.31
C CYS A 123 -1.24 10.90 11.02
N THR A 124 -0.02 10.35 10.97
CA THR A 124 1.18 11.10 10.61
C THR A 124 1.56 10.79 9.17
N HIS A 125 1.32 11.74 8.27
CA HIS A 125 1.76 11.67 6.87
C HIS A 125 2.78 12.76 6.57
N SER A 126 3.66 12.52 5.61
CA SER A 126 4.78 13.39 5.26
C SER A 126 5.61 13.75 6.50
N SER A 127 5.85 12.75 7.34
CA SER A 127 6.45 12.89 8.66
C SER A 127 7.40 11.74 8.93
N VAL A 128 8.50 12.00 9.64
CA VAL A 128 9.43 10.96 10.11
C VAL A 128 8.76 9.93 11.02
N LEU A 129 7.57 10.21 11.55
CA LEU A 129 6.77 9.26 12.34
C LEU A 129 5.89 8.35 11.47
N PHE A 130 5.82 8.52 10.14
CA PHE A 130 4.91 7.76 9.28
C PHE A 130 4.97 6.24 9.50
N PRO A 131 6.13 5.55 9.37
CA PRO A 131 6.17 4.10 9.56
C PRO A 131 5.89 3.71 11.02
N THR A 132 6.41 4.48 11.97
CA THR A 132 6.35 4.14 13.40
C THR A 132 4.98 4.39 14.00
N TRP A 133 4.20 5.36 13.52
CA TRP A 133 2.83 5.62 13.97
C TRP A 133 1.83 4.57 13.47
N HIS A 134 1.97 4.12 12.21
CA HIS A 134 1.07 3.11 11.64
C HIS A 134 1.27 1.71 12.24
N ARG A 135 2.46 1.41 12.79
CA ARG A 135 2.74 0.12 13.46
C ARG A 135 1.87 -0.16 14.70
N PRO A 136 1.82 0.69 15.74
CA PRO A 136 0.91 0.51 16.86
C PRO A 136 -0.56 0.73 16.46
N TYR A 137 -0.84 1.42 15.35
CA TYR A 137 -2.21 1.46 14.81
C TYR A 137 -2.67 0.08 14.34
N LEU A 138 -1.83 -0.64 13.59
CA LEU A 138 -2.08 -2.03 13.21
C LEU A 138 -2.20 -2.95 14.42
N ALA A 139 -1.35 -2.76 15.43
CA ALA A 139 -1.41 -3.55 16.66
C ALA A 139 -2.71 -3.30 17.44
N LEU A 140 -3.20 -2.06 17.51
CA LEU A 140 -4.49 -1.75 18.13
C LEU A 140 -5.64 -2.49 17.42
N TYR A 141 -5.67 -2.40 16.09
CA TYR A 141 -6.64 -3.11 15.26
C TYR A 141 -6.58 -4.63 15.49
N GLU A 142 -5.37 -5.20 15.50
CA GLU A 142 -5.14 -6.62 15.73
C GLU A 142 -5.55 -7.08 17.12
N VAL A 143 -5.31 -6.29 18.18
CA VAL A 143 -5.71 -6.64 19.56
C VAL A 143 -7.23 -6.86 19.66
N PHE A 144 -8.03 -5.96 19.09
CA PHE A 144 -9.48 -6.10 19.11
C PHE A 144 -9.95 -7.28 18.27
N LEU A 145 -9.40 -7.42 17.07
CA LEU A 145 -9.78 -8.50 16.19
C LEU A 145 -9.42 -9.87 16.78
N TYR A 146 -8.23 -9.99 17.38
CA TYR A 146 -7.78 -11.19 18.09
C TYR A 146 -8.71 -11.51 19.26
N SER A 147 -9.11 -10.51 20.06
CA SER A 147 -10.09 -10.72 21.13
C SER A 147 -11.41 -11.27 20.61
N LEU A 148 -11.93 -10.73 19.50
CA LEU A 148 -13.15 -11.25 18.87
C LEU A 148 -12.96 -12.68 18.36
N ILE A 149 -11.82 -12.99 17.74
CA ILE A 149 -11.47 -14.34 17.27
C ILE A 149 -11.45 -15.35 18.41
N GLN A 150 -10.81 -15.01 19.54
CA GLN A 150 -10.77 -15.85 20.74
C GLN A 150 -12.18 -16.08 21.30
N THR A 151 -12.99 -15.03 21.44
CA THR A 151 -14.37 -15.12 21.92
C THR A 151 -15.22 -16.00 20.99
N ILE A 152 -15.20 -15.74 19.67
CA ILE A 152 -15.96 -16.49 18.68
C ILE A 152 -15.58 -17.98 18.74
N ALA A 153 -14.29 -18.31 18.87
CA ALA A 153 -13.80 -19.69 18.97
C ALA A 153 -14.47 -20.50 20.11
N THR A 154 -14.83 -19.84 21.22
CA THR A 154 -15.53 -20.50 22.35
C THR A 154 -16.96 -20.91 22.02
N TRP A 155 -17.57 -20.30 21.01
CA TRP A 155 -18.98 -20.50 20.67
C TRP A 155 -19.21 -21.69 19.74
N TRP A 156 -18.15 -22.29 19.18
CA TRP A 156 -18.29 -23.50 18.38
C TRP A 156 -18.89 -24.67 19.19
N PRO A 157 -19.61 -25.58 18.52
CA PRO A 157 -20.06 -26.84 19.10
C PRO A 157 -18.92 -27.60 19.78
N GLU A 158 -19.22 -28.32 20.86
CA GLU A 158 -18.22 -28.96 21.72
C GLU A 158 -17.23 -29.86 20.97
N ASN A 159 -17.69 -30.57 19.93
CA ASN A 159 -16.87 -31.45 19.09
C ASN A 159 -15.88 -30.71 18.17
N GLU A 160 -16.07 -29.41 17.92
CA GLU A 160 -15.20 -28.58 17.08
C GLU A 160 -14.52 -27.43 17.85
N ARG A 161 -14.98 -27.13 19.08
CA ARG A 161 -14.49 -25.99 19.87
C ARG A 161 -12.98 -26.00 20.05
N GLY A 162 -12.40 -27.14 20.43
CA GLY A 162 -10.94 -27.25 20.63
C GLY A 162 -10.16 -26.94 19.35
N LYS A 163 -10.63 -27.41 18.19
CA LYS A 163 -10.03 -27.14 16.88
C LYS A 163 -10.00 -25.63 16.57
N TYR A 164 -11.11 -24.92 16.79
CA TYR A 164 -11.18 -23.49 16.54
C TYR A 164 -10.48 -22.65 17.61
N GLN A 165 -10.38 -23.12 18.86
CA GLN A 165 -9.54 -22.48 19.88
C GLN A 165 -8.05 -22.57 19.51
N GLU A 166 -7.58 -23.72 19.02
CA GLU A 166 -6.20 -23.85 18.50
C GLU A 166 -5.97 -22.99 17.25
N ALA A 167 -6.94 -22.89 16.35
CA ALA A 167 -6.85 -21.98 15.20
C ALA A 167 -6.78 -20.51 15.65
N ALA A 168 -7.58 -20.11 16.63
CA ALA A 168 -7.60 -18.74 17.16
C ALA A 168 -6.22 -18.32 17.70
N LEU A 169 -5.50 -19.21 18.39
CA LEU A 169 -4.13 -18.96 18.90
C LEU A 169 -3.08 -18.73 17.79
N ARG A 170 -3.36 -19.16 16.56
CA ARG A 170 -2.46 -19.01 15.41
C ARG A 170 -2.70 -17.73 14.63
N PHE A 171 -3.81 -17.02 14.88
CA PHE A 171 -4.19 -15.85 14.09
C PHE A 171 -3.23 -14.66 14.28
N ARG A 172 -2.87 -14.05 13.14
CA ARG A 172 -2.32 -12.69 13.03
C ARG A 172 -2.92 -12.01 11.80
N ILE A 173 -3.03 -10.69 11.81
CA ILE A 173 -3.60 -9.96 10.66
C ILE A 173 -2.76 -10.20 9.40
N PRO A 174 -3.38 -10.50 8.23
CA PRO A 174 -2.61 -10.75 7.03
C PRO A 174 -2.09 -9.46 6.38
N TYR A 175 -1.05 -9.57 5.58
CA TYR A 175 -0.57 -8.50 4.68
C TYR A 175 -0.98 -8.78 3.23
N TRP A 176 -1.13 -7.70 2.45
CA TRP A 176 -1.36 -7.76 1.00
C TRP A 176 -0.11 -7.35 0.25
N ASP A 177 0.63 -8.34 -0.28
CA ASP A 177 1.82 -8.08 -1.08
C ASP A 177 1.45 -7.64 -2.50
N TRP A 178 1.47 -6.33 -2.73
CA TRP A 178 1.22 -5.72 -4.04
C TRP A 178 2.48 -5.62 -4.90
N ALA A 179 3.65 -5.95 -4.38
CA ALA A 179 4.94 -5.80 -5.06
C ALA A 179 5.48 -7.13 -5.61
N THR A 180 5.03 -8.28 -5.11
CA THR A 180 5.35 -9.59 -5.66
C THR A 180 4.38 -9.98 -6.78
N PRO A 181 4.83 -10.61 -7.88
CA PRO A 181 3.92 -11.12 -8.90
C PRO A 181 2.89 -12.10 -8.29
N PRO A 182 1.58 -11.96 -8.57
CA PRO A 182 0.59 -12.87 -8.05
C PRO A 182 0.76 -14.28 -8.65
N PRO A 183 0.19 -15.33 -8.03
CA PRO A 183 0.17 -16.66 -8.62
C PRO A 183 -0.41 -16.66 -10.05
N PRO A 184 0.01 -17.60 -10.92
CA PRO A 184 -0.49 -17.65 -12.29
C PRO A 184 -2.02 -17.72 -12.37
N GLY A 185 -2.62 -16.80 -13.14
CA GLY A 185 -4.08 -16.71 -13.30
C GLY A 185 -4.79 -15.89 -12.22
N GLU A 186 -4.07 -15.35 -11.24
CA GLU A 186 -4.59 -14.42 -10.25
C GLU A 186 -4.18 -12.97 -10.53
N SER A 187 -4.95 -12.03 -10.00
CA SER A 187 -4.61 -10.59 -10.00
C SER A 187 -3.89 -10.23 -8.70
N VAL A 188 -3.17 -9.10 -8.69
CA VAL A 188 -2.57 -8.49 -7.50
C VAL A 188 -3.63 -8.21 -6.44
N LEU A 189 -4.81 -7.71 -6.83
CA LEU A 189 -5.97 -7.62 -5.94
C LEU A 189 -6.51 -9.05 -5.67
N PRO A 190 -6.50 -9.54 -4.42
CA PRO A 190 -7.00 -10.88 -4.10
C PRO A 190 -8.49 -11.02 -4.41
N SER A 191 -8.90 -12.20 -4.86
CA SER A 191 -10.31 -12.50 -5.19
C SER A 191 -11.21 -12.45 -3.95
N SER A 192 -10.70 -12.82 -2.78
CA SER A 192 -11.36 -12.67 -1.48
C SER A 192 -11.69 -11.22 -1.10
N VAL A 193 -10.95 -10.25 -1.65
CA VAL A 193 -11.10 -8.81 -1.37
C VAL A 193 -11.94 -8.12 -2.45
N GLY A 194 -11.69 -8.42 -3.72
CA GLY A 194 -12.29 -7.72 -4.86
C GLY A 194 -13.40 -8.47 -5.60
N GLY A 195 -13.48 -9.80 -5.44
CA GLY A 195 -14.21 -10.66 -6.37
C GLY A 195 -15.72 -10.76 -6.12
N SER A 196 -16.16 -10.73 -4.86
CA SER A 196 -17.58 -10.88 -4.50
C SER A 196 -17.97 -10.02 -3.29
N PRO A 197 -19.16 -9.37 -3.32
CA PRO A 197 -19.69 -8.62 -2.18
C PRO A 197 -20.22 -9.52 -1.05
N TYR A 198 -20.25 -10.84 -1.25
CA TYR A 198 -20.63 -11.83 -0.25
C TYR A 198 -19.60 -12.96 -0.18
N ILE A 199 -19.61 -13.66 0.96
CA ILE A 199 -18.79 -14.85 1.21
C ILE A 199 -19.63 -15.89 1.95
N ASP A 200 -19.47 -17.16 1.58
CA ASP A 200 -20.00 -18.30 2.34
C ASP A 200 -18.94 -18.69 3.38
N VAL A 201 -19.27 -18.57 4.66
CA VAL A 201 -18.33 -18.78 5.78
C VAL A 201 -18.87 -19.86 6.72
N ASN A 202 -17.99 -20.74 7.19
CA ASN A 202 -18.36 -21.71 8.23
C ASN A 202 -18.24 -21.06 9.62
N GLY A 203 -19.27 -21.16 10.45
CA GLY A 203 -19.25 -20.60 11.79
C GLY A 203 -19.94 -21.46 12.85
N PRO A 204 -20.03 -20.96 14.09
CA PRO A 204 -20.61 -21.69 15.23
C PRO A 204 -22.04 -22.19 15.05
N ASN A 205 -22.79 -21.54 14.15
CA ASN A 205 -24.19 -21.79 13.82
C ASN A 205 -24.33 -22.25 12.35
N GLY A 206 -23.36 -23.04 11.87
CA GLY A 206 -23.32 -23.61 10.53
C GLY A 206 -22.79 -22.65 9.45
N VAL A 207 -22.83 -23.12 8.20
CA VAL A 207 -22.38 -22.33 7.05
C VAL A 207 -23.44 -21.29 6.68
N GLN A 208 -23.02 -20.03 6.52
CA GLN A 208 -23.91 -18.93 6.17
C GLN A 208 -23.29 -18.05 5.08
N ARG A 209 -24.16 -17.51 4.22
CA ARG A 209 -23.82 -16.44 3.29
C ARG A 209 -23.95 -15.09 3.97
N ILE A 210 -22.84 -14.38 4.11
CA ILE A 210 -22.79 -13.07 4.79
C ILE A 210 -22.22 -12.00 3.87
N ALA A 211 -22.32 -10.74 4.30
CA ALA A 211 -21.61 -9.64 3.63
C ALA A 211 -20.11 -9.92 3.70
N ASN A 212 -19.39 -9.84 2.57
CA ASN A 212 -17.95 -10.02 2.58
C ASN A 212 -17.30 -8.82 3.28
N PRO A 213 -16.75 -8.97 4.50
CA PRO A 213 -16.25 -7.84 5.25
C PRO A 213 -14.92 -7.31 4.69
N LEU A 214 -14.30 -7.98 3.72
CA LEU A 214 -13.13 -7.47 2.99
C LEU A 214 -13.50 -6.67 1.74
N PHE A 215 -14.75 -6.78 1.26
CA PHE A 215 -15.19 -6.11 0.05
C PHE A 215 -15.45 -4.63 0.27
N SER A 216 -16.14 -4.29 1.35
CA SER A 216 -16.50 -2.92 1.70
C SER A 216 -17.02 -2.82 3.14
N TYR A 217 -16.90 -1.64 3.75
CA TYR A 217 -17.59 -1.30 4.99
C TYR A 217 -18.85 -0.47 4.71
N THR A 218 -19.96 -0.77 5.39
CA THR A 218 -21.22 0.00 5.29
C THR A 218 -21.43 0.83 6.56
N PHE A 219 -21.65 2.13 6.40
CA PHE A 219 -21.94 3.04 7.51
C PHE A 219 -23.37 2.82 8.03
N ARG A 220 -23.52 2.68 9.36
CA ARG A 220 -24.79 2.37 10.03
C ARG A 220 -25.05 3.27 11.25
N PRO A 221 -25.64 4.47 11.07
CA PRO A 221 -25.92 5.17 9.81
C PRO A 221 -24.69 5.94 9.29
N LEU A 222 -24.79 6.46 8.06
CA LEU A 222 -23.84 7.47 7.55
C LEU A 222 -23.95 8.77 8.36
N ASN A 223 -22.83 9.22 8.93
CA ASN A 223 -22.81 10.42 9.77
C ASN A 223 -22.77 11.71 8.92
N LEU A 224 -23.93 12.20 8.52
CA LEU A 224 -24.05 13.41 7.69
C LEU A 224 -23.53 14.69 8.37
N THR A 225 -23.34 14.69 9.69
CA THR A 225 -22.73 15.83 10.39
C THR A 225 -21.21 15.88 10.24
N SER A 226 -20.57 14.74 10.02
CA SER A 226 -19.14 14.63 9.74
C SER A 226 -18.90 14.60 8.23
N PHE A 227 -19.57 13.70 7.50
CA PHE A 227 -19.49 13.57 6.04
C PHE A 227 -20.44 14.56 5.37
N ARG A 228 -20.12 15.86 5.38
CA ARG A 228 -21.02 16.92 4.89
C ARG A 228 -21.00 17.13 3.38
N GLN A 229 -19.87 16.79 2.74
CA GLN A 229 -19.61 17.14 1.36
C GLN A 229 -19.87 15.98 0.41
N SER A 230 -20.36 16.29 -0.78
CA SER A 230 -20.44 15.32 -1.89
C SER A 230 -19.04 14.93 -2.35
N PRO A 231 -18.79 13.64 -2.67
CA PRO A 231 -19.74 12.52 -2.63
C PRO A 231 -19.84 11.79 -1.29
N TRP A 232 -19.04 12.17 -0.29
CA TRP A 232 -18.94 11.48 1.00
C TRP A 232 -20.27 11.44 1.78
N ASN A 233 -21.13 12.44 1.59
CA ASN A 233 -22.48 12.49 2.17
C ASN A 233 -23.51 11.59 1.45
N LEU A 234 -23.14 10.98 0.31
CA LEU A 234 -24.01 10.13 -0.50
C LEU A 234 -23.69 8.64 -0.33
N TRP A 235 -22.44 8.31 -0.03
CA TRP A 235 -21.97 6.93 -0.02
C TRP A 235 -22.15 6.29 1.35
N SER A 236 -23.16 5.44 1.48
CA SER A 236 -23.40 4.64 2.69
C SER A 236 -22.44 3.45 2.82
N THR A 237 -21.58 3.21 1.84
CA THR A 237 -20.61 2.11 1.83
C THR A 237 -19.29 2.58 1.22
N THR A 238 -18.18 2.04 1.70
CA THR A 238 -16.86 2.32 1.12
C THR A 238 -16.78 1.79 -0.31
N VAL A 239 -16.38 2.66 -1.23
CA VAL A 239 -16.24 2.34 -2.66
C VAL A 239 -14.79 2.52 -3.13
N ARG A 240 -14.36 1.64 -4.04
CA ARG A 240 -13.03 1.61 -4.69
C ARG A 240 -13.15 1.85 -6.19
N SER A 241 -12.42 2.82 -6.76
CA SER A 241 -12.55 3.24 -8.16
C SER A 241 -14.02 3.35 -8.61
N PRO A 242 -14.81 4.22 -7.99
CA PRO A 242 -16.26 4.17 -8.11
C PRO A 242 -16.74 4.34 -9.54
N THR A 243 -17.89 3.73 -9.85
CA THR A 243 -18.55 3.81 -11.15
C THR A 243 -19.22 5.18 -11.41
N THR A 244 -19.58 5.89 -10.35
CA THR A 244 -20.20 7.23 -10.40
C THR A 244 -19.94 8.00 -9.09
N THR A 245 -20.07 9.32 -9.13
CA THR A 245 -20.01 10.20 -7.95
C THR A 245 -21.36 10.26 -7.20
N GLY A 246 -22.44 9.72 -7.78
CA GLY A 246 -23.79 9.77 -7.20
C GLY A 246 -24.11 8.68 -6.16
N LEU A 247 -25.37 8.66 -5.70
CA LEU A 247 -25.91 7.72 -4.71
C LEU A 247 -25.77 6.24 -5.10
N GLY A 248 -25.70 5.93 -6.39
CA GLY A 248 -25.57 4.56 -6.91
C GLY A 248 -24.13 4.09 -7.13
N ALA A 249 -23.14 4.74 -6.51
CA ALA A 249 -21.73 4.38 -6.67
C ALA A 249 -21.47 2.94 -6.21
N GLN A 250 -20.74 2.19 -7.03
CA GLN A 250 -20.25 0.85 -6.72
C GLN A 250 -18.75 0.80 -6.94
N SER A 251 -18.07 -0.10 -6.22
CA SER A 251 -16.66 -0.38 -6.48
C SER A 251 -16.46 -1.00 -7.85
N ASN A 252 -15.53 -0.47 -8.65
CA ASN A 252 -15.06 -1.13 -9.86
C ASN A 252 -13.77 -1.90 -9.58
N ASN A 253 -13.89 -3.04 -8.90
CA ASN A 253 -12.74 -3.84 -8.49
C ASN A 253 -11.98 -4.45 -9.67
N SER A 254 -12.62 -4.65 -10.84
CA SER A 254 -11.92 -5.09 -12.05
C SER A 254 -10.95 -4.02 -12.57
N LEU A 255 -11.34 -2.74 -12.53
CA LEU A 255 -10.45 -1.63 -12.88
C LEU A 255 -9.32 -1.47 -11.84
N VAL A 256 -9.62 -1.66 -10.56
CA VAL A 256 -8.61 -1.69 -9.49
C VAL A 256 -7.58 -2.79 -9.75
N ALA A 257 -8.03 -4.02 -9.98
CA ALA A 257 -7.20 -5.17 -10.30
C ALA A 257 -6.31 -4.89 -11.52
N LEU A 258 -6.90 -4.43 -12.63
CA LEU A 258 -6.17 -4.07 -13.85
C LEU A 258 -5.07 -3.03 -13.56
N ASN A 259 -5.41 -1.95 -12.86
CA ASN A 259 -4.45 -0.89 -12.56
C ASN A 259 -3.31 -1.37 -11.67
N LEU A 260 -3.59 -2.23 -10.68
CA LEU A 260 -2.55 -2.83 -9.83
C LEU A 260 -1.66 -3.78 -10.63
N ASP A 261 -2.25 -4.68 -11.41
CA ASP A 261 -1.52 -5.66 -12.23
C ASP A 261 -0.56 -4.98 -13.20
N GLN A 262 -1.01 -3.93 -13.89
CA GLN A 262 -0.19 -3.20 -14.85
C GLN A 262 0.94 -2.38 -14.18
N ASN A 263 0.79 -2.03 -12.90
CA ASN A 263 1.82 -1.29 -12.16
C ASN A 263 2.72 -2.20 -11.30
N GLN A 264 2.39 -3.48 -11.12
CA GLN A 264 3.11 -4.41 -10.25
C GLN A 264 4.62 -4.43 -10.51
N ARG A 265 5.03 -4.46 -11.79
CA ARG A 265 6.44 -4.49 -12.16
C ARG A 265 7.19 -3.23 -11.73
N SER A 266 6.58 -2.06 -11.93
CA SER A 266 7.15 -0.77 -11.53
C SER A 266 7.22 -0.65 -10.00
N LEU A 267 6.18 -1.10 -9.31
CA LEU A 267 6.10 -1.17 -7.84
C LEU A 267 7.20 -2.07 -7.24
N SER A 268 7.41 -3.26 -7.82
CA SER A 268 8.50 -4.17 -7.45
C SER A 268 9.88 -3.52 -7.61
N GLN A 269 10.11 -2.83 -8.73
CA GLN A 269 11.39 -2.16 -8.99
C GLN A 269 11.63 -1.01 -8.02
N ARG A 270 10.64 -0.15 -7.77
CA ARG A 270 10.71 0.93 -6.78
C ARG A 270 11.05 0.39 -5.40
N LEU A 271 10.37 -0.68 -4.95
CA LEU A 271 10.63 -1.30 -3.65
C LEU A 271 12.05 -1.89 -3.56
N TYR A 272 12.52 -2.55 -4.62
CA TYR A 272 13.87 -3.08 -4.69
C TYR A 272 14.95 -1.97 -4.64
N ILE A 273 14.69 -0.83 -5.27
CA ILE A 273 15.55 0.37 -5.18
C ILE A 273 15.55 0.91 -3.74
N LEU A 274 14.39 0.99 -3.07
CA LEU A 274 14.33 1.43 -1.67
C LEU A 274 15.19 0.54 -0.76
N PHE A 275 15.12 -0.78 -0.91
CA PHE A 275 15.93 -1.70 -0.10
C PHE A 275 17.44 -1.62 -0.40
N SER A 276 17.84 -1.22 -1.60
CA SER A 276 19.25 -1.20 -2.00
C SER A 276 19.92 0.19 -1.88
N ASN A 277 19.15 1.28 -1.95
CA ASN A 277 19.68 2.63 -2.10
C ASN A 277 19.19 3.63 -1.02
N TYR A 278 18.28 3.25 -0.12
CA TYR A 278 17.68 4.16 0.86
C TYR A 278 18.01 3.79 2.31
N GLY A 279 19.29 3.78 2.67
CA GLY A 279 19.75 3.45 4.03
C GLY A 279 19.56 4.53 5.08
N ASN A 280 19.09 5.73 4.71
CA ASN A 280 18.79 6.81 5.66
C ASN A 280 17.30 6.82 6.02
N TYR A 281 16.98 6.79 7.31
CA TYR A 281 15.60 6.69 7.80
C TYR A 281 14.71 7.84 7.31
N SER A 282 15.17 9.08 7.40
CA SER A 282 14.35 10.25 7.06
C SER A 282 13.99 10.31 5.57
N ARG A 283 14.88 9.79 4.71
CA ARG A 283 14.63 9.65 3.27
C ARG A 283 13.74 8.45 2.96
N PHE A 284 13.94 7.33 3.65
CA PHE A 284 13.14 6.12 3.47
C PHE A 284 11.69 6.30 3.95
N SER A 285 11.50 6.95 5.10
CA SER A 285 10.26 6.89 5.88
C SER A 285 9.09 7.64 5.28
N ASN A 286 9.30 8.76 4.58
CA ASN A 286 8.24 9.69 4.22
C ASN A 286 8.47 10.37 2.88
N ASN A 287 7.39 10.86 2.25
CA ASN A 287 7.41 11.45 0.91
C ASN A 287 7.70 12.95 0.89
N ALA A 288 7.93 13.58 2.04
CA ALA A 288 8.09 15.02 2.12
C ALA A 288 9.37 15.45 1.40
N TRP A 289 9.28 16.45 0.53
CA TRP A 289 10.49 17.06 -0.02
C TRP A 289 10.98 18.18 0.89
N ILE A 290 12.00 17.89 1.72
CA ILE A 290 12.65 18.87 2.59
C ILE A 290 14.05 19.17 2.02
N PRO A 291 14.28 20.34 1.39
CA PRO A 291 15.49 20.62 0.60
C PRO A 291 16.82 20.39 1.33
N LEU A 292 16.88 20.61 2.65
CA LEU A 292 18.10 20.44 3.45
C LEU A 292 18.32 19.01 3.96
N LEU A 293 17.31 18.13 3.89
CA LEU A 293 17.36 16.75 4.41
C LEU A 293 17.41 15.70 3.27
N ASN A 294 16.77 16.00 2.13
CA ASN A 294 16.52 15.03 1.06
C ASN A 294 17.32 15.30 -0.22
N ASN A 295 18.52 15.89 -0.11
CA ASN A 295 19.34 16.20 -1.28
C ASN A 295 19.59 14.93 -2.13
N ALA A 296 18.99 14.91 -3.32
CA ALA A 296 19.02 13.85 -4.34
C ALA A 296 18.26 12.52 -4.05
N SER A 297 17.43 12.41 -3.01
CA SER A 297 16.62 11.21 -2.75
C SER A 297 15.13 11.51 -2.89
N TYR A 298 14.47 10.88 -3.87
CA TYR A 298 13.11 11.24 -4.30
C TYR A 298 12.03 10.24 -3.88
N ASP A 299 12.28 8.94 -3.97
CA ASP A 299 11.33 7.93 -3.50
C ASP A 299 11.33 7.72 -1.98
N SER A 300 10.29 7.05 -1.47
CA SER A 300 10.17 6.64 -0.06
C SER A 300 9.11 5.54 0.08
N VAL A 301 9.07 4.88 1.24
CA VAL A 301 8.02 3.91 1.53
C VAL A 301 6.64 4.56 1.53
N GLU A 302 6.53 5.81 1.97
CA GLU A 302 5.28 6.57 1.91
C GLU A 302 4.88 6.91 0.45
N SER A 303 5.83 7.21 -0.43
CA SER A 303 5.52 7.47 -1.84
C SER A 303 5.03 6.22 -2.60
N LEU A 304 5.54 5.04 -2.24
CA LEU A 304 5.00 3.75 -2.71
C LEU A 304 3.59 3.51 -2.16
N HIS A 305 3.43 3.72 -0.85
CA HIS A 305 2.15 3.62 -0.15
C HIS A 305 1.07 4.51 -0.80
N ASP A 306 1.39 5.77 -1.10
CA ASP A 306 0.49 6.73 -1.74
C ASP A 306 0.03 6.26 -3.11
N THR A 307 0.93 5.61 -3.86
CA THR A 307 0.61 5.05 -5.16
C THR A 307 -0.42 3.92 -5.04
N ILE A 308 -0.30 3.05 -4.03
CA ILE A 308 -1.28 1.98 -3.77
C ILE A 308 -2.64 2.55 -3.33
N HIS A 309 -2.66 3.58 -2.49
CA HIS A 309 -3.89 4.28 -2.13
C HIS A 309 -4.63 4.81 -3.37
N ASN A 310 -3.91 5.46 -4.29
CA ASN A 310 -4.49 5.98 -5.52
C ASN A 310 -4.95 4.86 -6.46
N LEU A 311 -4.17 3.77 -6.63
CA LEU A 311 -4.55 2.63 -7.46
C LEU A 311 -5.79 1.90 -6.92
N ALA A 312 -5.85 1.66 -5.60
CA ALA A 312 -6.98 1.01 -4.95
C ALA A 312 -8.23 1.89 -4.92
N GLY A 313 -8.07 3.19 -4.66
CA GLY A 313 -9.18 4.13 -4.59
C GLY A 313 -9.64 4.68 -5.94
N GLY A 314 -8.83 4.59 -7.00
CA GLY A 314 -9.09 5.25 -8.28
C GLY A 314 -8.80 6.75 -8.25
N GLY A 315 -7.86 7.18 -7.39
CA GLY A 315 -7.42 8.57 -7.26
C GLY A 315 -6.75 9.04 -8.54
N GLY A 316 -7.50 9.73 -9.40
CA GLY A 316 -7.04 10.06 -10.74
C GLY A 316 -6.90 8.83 -11.66
N LEU A 317 -7.57 7.71 -11.41
CA LEU A 317 -7.50 6.52 -12.27
C LEU A 317 -8.86 5.90 -12.55
N GLY A 318 -9.92 6.57 -12.08
CA GLY A 318 -11.31 6.11 -12.20
C GLY A 318 -11.99 6.57 -13.50
N GLN A 319 -13.31 6.37 -13.52
CA GLN A 319 -14.16 6.78 -14.63
C GLN A 319 -14.05 8.30 -14.90
N PRO A 320 -14.14 8.77 -16.15
CA PRO A 320 -14.22 10.19 -16.48
C PRO A 320 -15.34 10.89 -15.70
N ASN A 321 -15.05 12.06 -15.14
CA ASN A 321 -15.99 12.85 -14.32
C ASN A 321 -16.41 12.16 -13.01
N VAL A 322 -15.67 11.15 -12.55
CA VAL A 322 -15.92 10.45 -11.29
C VAL A 322 -14.79 10.70 -10.29
N GLN A 323 -15.16 11.00 -9.05
CA GLN A 323 -14.23 11.18 -7.96
C GLN A 323 -13.66 9.84 -7.51
N GLY A 324 -12.36 9.79 -7.17
CA GLY A 324 -11.77 8.62 -6.51
C GLY A 324 -12.52 8.23 -5.22
N GLY A 325 -12.54 6.93 -4.93
CA GLY A 325 -13.17 6.35 -3.76
C GLY A 325 -12.37 6.52 -2.48
N HIS A 326 -12.78 5.81 -1.43
CA HIS A 326 -12.34 6.05 -0.05
C HIS A 326 -10.83 5.85 0.10
N MET A 327 -10.27 4.77 -0.46
CA MET A 327 -8.84 4.48 -0.43
C MET A 327 -7.95 5.58 -1.04
N SER A 328 -8.49 6.47 -1.89
CA SER A 328 -7.70 7.55 -2.51
C SER A 328 -7.61 8.82 -1.68
N PHE A 329 -8.34 8.94 -0.57
CA PHE A 329 -8.35 10.14 0.27
C PHE A 329 -7.95 9.84 1.71
N ILE A 330 -6.94 10.57 2.22
CA ILE A 330 -6.44 10.44 3.60
C ILE A 330 -7.58 10.35 4.63
N PRO A 331 -8.53 11.33 4.70
CA PRO A 331 -9.55 11.33 5.75
C PRO A 331 -10.50 10.12 5.76
N TYR A 332 -10.63 9.41 4.64
CA TYR A 332 -11.64 8.36 4.45
C TYR A 332 -11.06 6.96 4.24
N SER A 333 -9.78 6.87 3.88
CA SER A 333 -9.12 5.62 3.45
C SER A 333 -9.22 4.48 4.48
N ALA A 334 -9.05 4.78 5.77
CA ALA A 334 -9.08 3.76 6.82
C ALA A 334 -10.42 3.04 6.96
N PHE A 335 -11.54 3.62 6.51
CA PHE A 335 -12.83 2.94 6.55
C PHE A 335 -12.89 1.73 5.61
N ASP A 336 -12.11 1.72 4.52
CA ASP A 336 -12.09 0.61 3.57
C ASP A 336 -11.28 -0.57 4.13
N PRO A 337 -11.82 -1.81 4.16
CA PRO A 337 -11.13 -2.97 4.73
C PRO A 337 -9.75 -3.30 4.16
N ILE A 338 -9.48 -2.93 2.89
CA ILE A 338 -8.16 -3.19 2.28
C ILE A 338 -7.05 -2.31 2.89
N PHE A 339 -7.42 -1.23 3.60
CA PHE A 339 -6.49 -0.35 4.30
C PHE A 339 -5.55 -1.12 5.24
N PHE A 340 -6.10 -1.97 6.11
CA PHE A 340 -5.28 -2.68 7.09
C PHE A 340 -4.37 -3.72 6.44
N LEU A 341 -4.80 -4.36 5.34
CA LEU A 341 -3.97 -5.28 4.57
C LEU A 341 -2.79 -4.56 3.91
N HIS A 342 -3.06 -3.38 3.34
CA HIS A 342 -2.05 -2.50 2.74
C HIS A 342 -1.05 -1.99 3.78
N HIS A 343 -1.52 -1.45 4.91
CA HIS A 343 -0.63 -0.97 5.96
C HIS A 343 0.16 -2.10 6.63
N CYS A 344 -0.39 -3.31 6.71
CA CYS A 344 0.36 -4.49 7.16
C CYS A 344 1.52 -4.82 6.21
N MET A 345 1.34 -4.66 4.89
CA MET A 345 2.44 -4.76 3.92
C MET A 345 3.47 -3.64 4.09
N VAL A 346 3.05 -2.40 4.34
CA VAL A 346 3.96 -1.28 4.62
C VAL A 346 4.79 -1.54 5.89
N ASP A 347 4.18 -2.08 6.93
CA ASP A 347 4.87 -2.47 8.15
C ASP A 347 5.87 -3.62 7.94
N ARG A 348 5.52 -4.61 7.10
CA ARG A 348 6.45 -5.66 6.66
C ARG A 348 7.67 -5.09 5.95
N ILE A 349 7.46 -4.16 4.99
CA ILE A 349 8.55 -3.47 4.30
C ILE A 349 9.44 -2.74 5.31
N PHE A 350 8.84 -2.03 6.27
CA PHE A 350 9.59 -1.31 7.30
C PHE A 350 10.40 -2.28 8.19
N ALA A 351 9.81 -3.41 8.60
CA ALA A 351 10.49 -4.42 9.40
C ALA A 351 11.70 -5.02 8.67
N MET A 352 11.55 -5.36 7.38
CA MET A 352 12.67 -5.83 6.55
C MET A 352 13.75 -4.75 6.39
N TRP A 353 13.37 -3.49 6.19
CA TRP A 353 14.31 -2.37 6.10
C TRP A 353 15.11 -2.17 7.40
N GLN A 354 14.47 -2.34 8.57
CA GLN A 354 15.17 -2.25 9.87
C GLN A 354 16.28 -3.29 10.01
N PHE A 355 16.11 -4.49 9.42
CA PHE A 355 17.15 -5.52 9.41
C PHE A 355 18.33 -5.13 8.52
N LEU A 356 18.07 -4.53 7.35
CA LEU A 356 19.12 -4.07 6.44
C LEU A 356 19.92 -2.90 7.01
N TYR A 357 19.25 -1.98 7.70
CA TYR A 357 19.83 -0.73 8.18
C TYR A 357 19.63 -0.55 9.70
N PRO A 358 20.21 -1.43 10.54
CA PRO A 358 19.90 -1.50 11.97
C PRO A 358 20.40 -0.29 12.78
N GLN A 359 21.25 0.56 12.20
CA GLN A 359 21.74 1.79 12.83
C GLN A 359 20.97 3.03 12.38
N ALA A 360 20.19 2.95 11.30
CA ALA A 360 19.43 4.08 10.80
C ALA A 360 18.12 4.22 11.57
N TRP A 361 17.83 5.42 12.05
CA TRP A 361 16.68 5.66 12.91
C TRP A 361 16.14 7.09 12.85
N VAL A 362 14.99 7.32 13.50
CA VAL A 362 14.27 8.60 13.51
C VAL A 362 15.19 9.72 13.97
N THR A 363 15.30 10.78 13.16
CA THR A 363 16.04 11.99 13.51
C THR A 363 15.08 13.15 13.81
N PRO A 364 15.39 14.02 14.80
CA PRO A 364 14.59 15.21 15.09
C PRO A 364 14.29 16.04 13.84
N THR A 365 13.01 16.20 13.53
CA THR A 365 12.53 16.90 12.33
C THR A 365 11.29 17.71 12.67
N ALA A 366 11.21 18.96 12.21
CA ALA A 366 10.01 19.77 12.41
C ALA A 366 8.83 19.20 11.62
N ALA A 367 7.68 19.03 12.27
CA ALA A 367 6.44 18.64 11.62
C ALA A 367 6.05 19.66 10.55
N ILE A 368 5.83 19.21 9.33
CA ILE A 368 5.46 20.09 8.21
C ILE A 368 3.93 20.21 8.04
N LEU A 369 3.17 19.30 8.65
CA LEU A 369 1.71 19.27 8.71
C LEU A 369 1.23 19.22 10.16
N ASN A 370 -0.01 19.66 10.38
CA ASN A 370 -0.71 19.38 11.63
C ASN A 370 -1.26 17.94 11.62
N SER A 371 -1.19 17.26 12.76
CA SER A 371 -2.07 16.12 13.09
C SER A 371 -2.93 16.49 14.30
N TYR A 372 -3.81 15.59 14.73
CA TYR A 372 -4.70 15.84 15.87
C TYR A 372 -3.96 16.34 17.11
N THR A 373 -2.76 15.81 17.36
CA THR A 373 -1.96 16.09 18.56
C THR A 373 -0.59 16.68 18.25
N THR A 374 -0.30 17.06 17.00
CA THR A 374 0.99 17.66 16.62
C THR A 374 0.75 18.89 15.77
N SER A 375 1.35 20.01 16.14
CA SER A 375 1.27 21.24 15.35
C SER A 375 2.46 21.36 14.40
N ARG A 376 2.22 21.96 13.23
CA ARG A 376 3.27 22.34 12.29
C ARG A 376 4.35 23.16 13.00
N GLY A 377 5.61 22.82 12.75
CA GLY A 377 6.79 23.39 13.40
C GLY A 377 7.23 22.68 14.68
N GLN A 378 6.37 21.86 15.30
CA GLN A 378 6.76 21.05 16.45
C GLN A 378 7.83 20.03 16.05
N ILE A 379 8.90 19.93 16.83
CA ILE A 379 9.93 18.91 16.60
C ILE A 379 9.36 17.53 16.93
N GLN A 380 9.49 16.62 15.96
CA GLN A 380 9.19 15.20 16.06
C GLN A 380 10.50 14.41 16.07
N ASP A 381 10.65 13.47 16.98
CA ASP A 381 11.84 12.64 17.18
C ASP A 381 11.45 11.21 17.61
N SER A 382 12.45 10.39 17.97
CA SER A 382 12.21 8.98 18.33
C SER A 382 11.40 8.78 19.61
N GLN A 383 11.34 9.80 20.48
CA GLN A 383 10.63 9.80 21.77
C GLN A 383 9.27 10.50 21.71
N THR A 384 8.94 11.12 20.57
CA THR A 384 7.65 11.76 20.37
C THR A 384 6.52 10.74 20.57
N PRO A 385 5.52 11.05 21.44
CA PRO A 385 4.37 10.18 21.66
C PRO A 385 3.62 9.85 20.37
N LEU A 386 3.44 8.56 20.11
CA LEU A 386 2.62 8.02 19.03
C LEU A 386 1.17 7.92 19.52
N THR A 387 0.53 9.06 19.65
CA THR A 387 -0.87 9.15 20.08
C THR A 387 -1.82 8.57 19.03
N PRO A 388 -2.96 7.99 19.44
CA PRO A 388 -3.43 7.84 20.82
C PRO A 388 -3.07 6.48 21.43
N PHE A 389 -1.97 5.85 21.00
CA PHE A 389 -1.67 4.45 21.33
C PHE A 389 -0.98 4.30 22.67
N PHE A 390 -1.70 3.78 23.67
CA PHE A 390 -1.18 3.61 25.01
C PHE A 390 -0.33 2.34 25.14
N ILE A 391 0.80 2.46 25.83
CA ILE A 391 1.65 1.32 26.19
C ILE A 391 1.17 0.65 27.50
N ASN A 392 0.44 1.37 28.36
CA ASN A 392 -0.02 0.89 29.65
C ASN A 392 -1.27 1.66 30.14
N GLY A 393 -1.87 1.20 31.25
CA GLY A 393 -3.07 1.82 31.83
C GLY A 393 -2.80 3.17 32.51
N GLN A 394 -1.54 3.47 32.84
CA GLN A 394 -1.12 4.72 33.49
C GLN A 394 -1.26 5.92 32.55
N GLY A 395 -1.30 5.69 31.23
CA GLY A 395 -1.51 6.72 30.22
C GLY A 395 -0.25 7.07 29.42
N ASP A 396 0.82 6.28 29.55
CA ASP A 396 2.01 6.44 28.73
C ASP A 396 1.71 6.01 27.28
N PHE A 397 2.33 6.69 26.33
CA PHE A 397 2.18 6.39 24.90
C PHE A 397 3.34 5.56 24.37
N TRP A 398 3.08 4.80 23.31
CA TRP A 398 4.15 4.29 22.48
C TRP A 398 4.98 5.44 21.92
N THR A 399 6.27 5.19 21.70
CA THR A 399 7.19 6.06 20.97
C THR A 399 7.79 5.31 19.81
N SER A 400 8.47 6.00 18.89
CA SER A 400 9.19 5.30 17.80
C SER A 400 10.18 4.28 18.37
N ASP A 401 10.98 4.67 19.38
CA ASP A 401 11.91 3.76 20.05
C ASP A 401 11.21 2.56 20.67
N GLY A 402 10.05 2.79 21.29
CA GLY A 402 9.22 1.73 21.83
C GLY A 402 8.80 0.73 20.75
N VAL A 403 8.34 1.18 19.57
CA VAL A 403 7.83 0.31 18.49
C VAL A 403 8.90 -0.21 17.52
N ARG A 404 10.17 0.12 17.76
CA ARG A 404 11.30 -0.36 16.97
C ARG A 404 11.38 -1.88 16.98
N ASN A 405 11.22 -2.48 18.15
CA ASN A 405 11.09 -3.93 18.28
C ASN A 405 9.63 -4.35 18.12
N PHE A 406 9.22 -4.63 16.89
CA PHE A 406 7.83 -5.00 16.58
C PHE A 406 7.39 -6.32 17.24
N THR A 407 8.31 -7.20 17.61
CA THR A 407 7.97 -8.51 18.22
C THR A 407 7.28 -8.39 19.57
N GLN A 408 7.37 -7.25 20.24
CA GLN A 408 6.63 -6.96 21.46
C GLN A 408 5.10 -6.93 21.27
N PHE A 409 4.65 -6.80 20.03
CA PHE A 409 3.24 -6.94 19.65
C PHE A 409 2.87 -8.39 19.33
N GLY A 410 3.78 -9.35 19.56
CA GLY A 410 3.54 -10.78 19.37
C GLY A 410 3.57 -11.25 17.91
N TYR A 411 4.08 -10.44 16.98
CA TYR A 411 4.16 -10.79 15.57
C TYR A 411 5.57 -10.73 14.97
N THR A 412 5.75 -11.44 13.86
CA THR A 412 6.87 -11.33 12.93
C THR A 412 6.41 -11.53 11.49
N TYR A 413 7.33 -11.53 10.54
CA TYR A 413 7.11 -11.83 9.12
C TYR A 413 7.95 -13.04 8.71
N THR A 414 7.53 -13.74 7.65
CA THR A 414 8.20 -14.96 7.16
C THR A 414 9.68 -14.74 6.94
N GLU A 415 10.05 -13.60 6.35
CA GLU A 415 11.42 -13.22 5.99
C GLU A 415 12.30 -12.92 7.21
N LEU A 416 11.68 -12.75 8.38
CA LEU A 416 12.34 -12.36 9.63
C LEU A 416 12.30 -13.47 10.69
N SER A 417 11.86 -14.68 10.31
CA SER A 417 11.59 -15.78 11.24
C SER A 417 12.83 -16.57 11.68
N THR A 418 14.03 -16.30 11.14
CA THR A 418 15.23 -17.13 11.30
C THR A 418 16.19 -16.77 12.45
N GLY A 419 15.88 -15.79 13.32
CA GLY A 419 16.67 -15.55 14.55
C GLY A 419 16.67 -14.12 15.07
N PRO A 420 17.43 -13.81 16.15
CA PRO A 420 17.44 -12.49 16.78
C PRO A 420 17.96 -11.39 15.84
N ASN A 421 17.33 -10.22 15.95
CA ASN A 421 17.65 -9.00 15.21
C ASN A 421 19.17 -8.73 15.21
N ASN A 422 19.71 -8.40 14.03
CA ASN A 422 21.08 -7.88 13.79
C ASN A 422 22.22 -8.91 13.65
N SER A 423 21.97 -10.20 13.42
CA SER A 423 23.06 -11.09 12.98
C SER A 423 23.36 -10.87 11.48
N MET A 424 24.64 -10.95 11.08
CA MET A 424 25.03 -10.91 9.66
C MET A 424 24.29 -11.95 8.82
N ARG A 425 23.97 -13.10 9.44
CA ARG A 425 23.19 -14.17 8.81
C ARG A 425 21.73 -13.75 8.56
N ALA A 426 21.06 -13.14 9.54
CA ALA A 426 19.69 -12.67 9.35
C ALA A 426 19.62 -11.58 8.26
N GLN A 427 20.62 -10.70 8.19
CA GLN A 427 20.71 -9.73 7.08
C GLN A 427 20.90 -10.40 5.72
N ALA A 428 21.75 -11.43 5.63
CA ALA A 428 21.95 -12.19 4.40
C ALA A 428 20.66 -12.89 3.96
N ASP A 429 19.94 -13.52 4.90
CA ASP A 429 18.66 -14.18 4.63
C ASP A 429 17.61 -13.16 4.13
N VAL A 430 17.47 -12.01 4.78
CA VAL A 430 16.55 -10.94 4.35
C VAL A 430 16.90 -10.43 2.94
N LYS A 431 18.19 -10.24 2.62
CA LYS A 431 18.61 -9.83 1.28
C LYS A 431 18.25 -10.88 0.23
N LYS A 432 18.41 -12.16 0.56
CA LYS A 432 17.99 -13.27 -0.30
C LYS A 432 16.49 -13.27 -0.56
N ASP A 433 15.70 -13.06 0.48
CA ASP A 433 14.23 -12.96 0.34
C ASP A 433 13.85 -11.74 -0.51
N ILE A 434 14.49 -10.58 -0.31
CA ILE A 434 14.28 -9.38 -1.14
C ILE A 434 14.61 -9.64 -2.61
N ASN A 435 15.76 -10.27 -2.89
CA ASN A 435 16.15 -10.62 -4.26
C ASN A 435 15.14 -11.56 -4.92
N HIS A 436 14.66 -12.55 -4.17
CA HIS A 436 13.68 -13.51 -4.66
C HIS A 436 12.30 -12.89 -4.91
N LEU A 437 11.82 -12.04 -3.99
CA LEU A 437 10.49 -11.43 -4.07
C LEU A 437 10.42 -10.27 -5.06
N TYR A 438 11.39 -9.35 -5.00
CA TYR A 438 11.31 -8.05 -5.70
C TYR A 438 12.41 -7.86 -6.75
N GLY A 439 13.45 -8.70 -6.73
CA GLY A 439 14.56 -8.62 -7.68
C GLY A 439 14.20 -9.10 -9.08
N LEU A 440 13.20 -9.97 -9.25
CA LEU A 440 12.85 -10.62 -10.54
C LEU A 440 12.66 -9.62 -11.69
N ALA A 441 12.00 -8.51 -11.40
CA ALA A 441 11.70 -7.48 -12.37
C ALA A 441 12.82 -6.46 -12.56
N SER A 442 13.93 -6.52 -11.80
CA SER A 442 15.02 -5.54 -11.85
C SER A 442 16.03 -5.83 -12.97
N PRO A 443 16.71 -4.82 -13.53
CA PRO A 443 17.80 -5.05 -14.47
C PRO A 443 18.89 -5.96 -13.90
N ALA A 444 19.23 -5.79 -12.61
CA ALA A 444 20.24 -6.61 -11.93
C ALA A 444 19.93 -8.11 -12.02
N ASN A 445 18.69 -8.53 -11.80
CA ASN A 445 18.32 -9.94 -11.88
C ASN A 445 18.21 -10.46 -13.32
N ILE A 446 17.79 -9.61 -14.27
CA ILE A 446 17.81 -9.94 -15.70
C ILE A 446 19.25 -10.32 -16.11
N PHE A 447 20.24 -9.54 -15.67
CA PHE A 447 21.66 -9.87 -15.89
C PHE A 447 22.12 -11.14 -15.19
N LEU A 448 21.76 -11.36 -13.92
CA LEU A 448 22.11 -12.60 -13.22
C LEU A 448 21.53 -13.84 -13.89
N THR A 449 20.30 -13.75 -14.38
CA THR A 449 19.63 -14.83 -15.13
C THR A 449 20.39 -15.13 -16.41
N GLU A 450 20.82 -14.10 -17.14
CA GLU A 450 21.63 -14.25 -18.35
C GLU A 450 23.00 -14.88 -18.06
N LEU A 451 23.73 -14.41 -17.06
CA LEU A 451 25.02 -15.01 -16.65
C LEU A 451 24.87 -16.49 -16.30
N ARG A 452 23.80 -16.84 -15.58
CA ARG A 452 23.48 -18.24 -15.23
C ARG A 452 23.20 -19.07 -16.48
N SER A 453 22.45 -18.53 -17.44
CA SER A 453 22.19 -19.20 -18.73
C SER A 453 23.48 -19.47 -19.53
N GLN A 454 24.50 -18.63 -19.35
CA GLN A 454 25.83 -18.78 -19.96
C GLN A 454 26.77 -19.69 -19.17
N GLY A 455 26.32 -20.28 -18.05
CA GLY A 455 27.09 -21.21 -17.22
C GLY A 455 28.01 -20.55 -16.18
N ILE A 456 27.89 -19.24 -15.96
CA ILE A 456 28.67 -18.51 -14.95
C ILE A 456 27.92 -18.62 -13.61
N ARG A 457 28.43 -19.48 -12.69
CA ARG A 457 27.85 -19.68 -11.35
C ARG A 457 28.58 -18.84 -10.30
N GLY A 458 27.84 -18.12 -9.46
CA GLY A 458 28.32 -17.15 -8.47
C GLY A 458 29.07 -17.69 -7.25
N ASN A 459 29.82 -18.79 -7.37
CA ASN A 459 30.51 -19.43 -6.25
C ASN A 459 32.04 -19.49 -6.36
N ASN A 460 32.65 -18.73 -7.26
CA ASN A 460 34.09 -18.53 -7.25
C ASN A 460 34.42 -17.04 -7.30
N ARG A 461 35.18 -16.57 -6.30
CA ARG A 461 35.91 -15.30 -6.36
C ARG A 461 36.48 -15.15 -7.77
N MET A 462 36.03 -14.13 -8.51
CA MET A 462 36.53 -13.81 -9.85
C MET A 462 38.06 -13.78 -9.81
N ARG A 463 38.73 -14.81 -10.33
CA ARG A 463 40.16 -14.75 -10.64
C ARG A 463 40.30 -14.11 -12.03
N PRO A 464 41.04 -13.00 -12.17
CA PRO A 464 41.20 -12.30 -13.43
C PRO A 464 42.26 -13.00 -14.28
N SER A 465 41.98 -14.20 -14.79
CA SER A 465 42.84 -14.81 -15.81
C SER A 465 42.21 -16.06 -16.41
N GLU A 466 41.28 -15.92 -17.35
CA GLU A 466 41.11 -16.92 -18.40
C GLU A 466 40.39 -16.30 -19.61
N LYS A 467 40.89 -16.63 -20.81
CA LYS A 467 40.69 -15.89 -22.05
C LYS A 467 39.21 -15.75 -22.42
N ARG A 468 38.75 -14.49 -22.54
CA ARG A 468 37.46 -14.10 -23.10
C ARG A 468 37.38 -14.43 -24.59
N GLY A 469 36.69 -15.51 -24.92
CA GLY A 469 36.18 -15.75 -26.28
C GLY A 469 34.65 -15.69 -26.27
N ASN A 470 34.07 -14.79 -27.07
CA ASN A 470 32.69 -14.72 -27.58
C ASN A 470 31.48 -14.92 -26.62
N LYS A 471 31.65 -15.07 -25.31
CA LYS A 471 30.56 -15.29 -24.34
C LYS A 471 30.01 -14.02 -23.67
N ALA A 472 30.69 -12.88 -23.78
CA ALA A 472 30.28 -11.60 -23.18
C ALA A 472 29.21 -10.81 -23.97
N THR A 473 28.56 -11.39 -24.99
CA THR A 473 27.80 -10.64 -26.00
C THR A 473 26.38 -10.27 -25.59
N ALA A 474 25.65 -11.11 -24.86
CA ALA A 474 24.25 -10.85 -24.49
C ALA A 474 24.11 -9.92 -23.27
N ALA A 475 24.98 -10.06 -22.26
CA ALA A 475 25.02 -9.15 -21.12
C ALA A 475 25.47 -7.73 -21.55
N ALA A 476 26.47 -7.64 -22.43
CA ALA A 476 26.87 -6.37 -23.03
C ALA A 476 25.75 -5.76 -23.88
N ALA A 477 24.99 -6.57 -24.63
CA ALA A 477 23.81 -6.10 -25.36
C ALA A 477 22.72 -5.56 -24.41
N MET A 478 22.64 -6.04 -23.17
CA MET A 478 21.73 -5.53 -22.14
C MET A 478 22.31 -4.36 -21.33
N GLY A 479 23.45 -3.81 -21.74
CA GLY A 479 24.06 -2.64 -21.10
C GLY A 479 24.88 -2.95 -19.85
N PHE A 480 25.23 -4.23 -19.62
CA PHE A 480 26.11 -4.64 -18.52
C PHE A 480 27.55 -4.71 -18.97
N ASN A 481 28.45 -4.15 -18.17
CA ASN A 481 29.87 -4.31 -18.39
C ASN A 481 30.43 -5.54 -17.66
N ASP A 482 31.70 -5.81 -17.97
CA ASP A 482 32.48 -6.92 -17.44
C ASP A 482 32.61 -7.00 -15.91
N GLY A 483 32.38 -5.90 -15.20
CA GLY A 483 32.39 -5.82 -13.75
C GLY A 483 31.02 -6.03 -13.11
N GLY A 484 30.00 -6.37 -13.91
CA GLY A 484 28.60 -6.45 -13.48
C GLY A 484 27.97 -5.07 -13.22
N LEU A 485 28.57 -4.00 -13.75
CA LEU A 485 27.98 -2.67 -13.66
C LEU A 485 27.02 -2.44 -14.81
N TYR A 486 25.92 -1.77 -14.52
CA TYR A 486 24.96 -1.30 -15.49
C TYR A 486 24.50 0.11 -15.10
N ARG A 487 23.75 0.76 -15.98
CA ARG A 487 23.21 2.10 -15.71
C ARG A 487 21.73 2.02 -15.38
N GLU A 488 21.37 2.42 -14.17
CA GLU A 488 19.97 2.66 -13.81
C GLU A 488 19.56 4.05 -14.27
N TRP A 489 18.35 4.14 -14.80
CA TRP A 489 17.68 5.36 -15.25
C TRP A 489 16.38 5.52 -14.48
N ILE A 490 16.18 6.69 -13.90
CA ILE A 490 15.02 7.00 -13.07
C ILE A 490 14.44 8.37 -13.45
N ALA A 491 13.12 8.48 -13.40
CA ALA A 491 12.42 9.76 -13.38
C ALA A 491 12.12 10.12 -11.93
N ASN A 492 12.75 11.20 -11.45
CA ASN A 492 12.56 11.76 -10.13
C ASN A 492 11.51 12.89 -10.19
N ILE A 493 10.44 12.74 -9.43
CA ILE A 493 9.28 13.63 -9.43
C ILE A 493 9.26 14.41 -8.12
N ARG A 494 9.10 15.72 -8.21
CA ARG A 494 8.67 16.59 -7.11
C ARG A 494 7.41 17.33 -7.54
N VAL A 495 6.42 17.46 -6.67
CA VAL A 495 5.18 18.19 -6.96
C VAL A 495 4.52 18.70 -5.69
N ARG A 496 3.75 19.79 -5.79
CA ARG A 496 2.97 20.29 -4.65
C ARG A 496 1.87 19.29 -4.28
N LYS A 497 1.78 18.85 -3.01
CA LYS A 497 0.87 17.78 -2.55
C LYS A 497 -0.60 18.05 -2.85
N GLN A 498 -1.04 19.32 -2.81
CA GLN A 498 -2.40 19.75 -3.15
C GLN A 498 -2.45 20.57 -4.46
N ALA A 499 -1.54 20.36 -5.40
CA ALA A 499 -1.50 21.11 -6.67
C ALA A 499 -2.84 21.09 -7.44
N LEU A 500 -3.61 20.00 -7.32
CA LEU A 500 -4.86 19.77 -8.06
C LEU A 500 -6.09 19.66 -7.15
N ASP A 501 -6.03 20.17 -5.92
CA ASP A 501 -7.14 20.19 -4.94
C ASP A 501 -7.72 18.82 -4.54
N GLY A 502 -6.92 17.77 -4.69
CA GLY A 502 -7.24 16.41 -4.29
C GLY A 502 -6.22 15.42 -4.86
N PRO A 503 -6.41 14.11 -4.61
CA PRO A 503 -5.53 13.05 -5.09
C PRO A 503 -5.44 13.04 -6.61
N PHE A 504 -4.23 12.85 -7.11
CA PHE A 504 -3.97 12.77 -8.54
C PHE A 504 -2.84 11.80 -8.84
N THR A 505 -2.77 11.39 -10.09
CA THR A 505 -1.85 10.37 -10.55
C THR A 505 -1.09 10.86 -11.78
N ILE A 506 0.22 10.61 -11.80
CA ILE A 506 1.13 10.99 -12.90
C ILE A 506 1.60 9.72 -13.59
N HIS A 507 1.36 9.64 -14.88
CA HIS A 507 1.74 8.53 -15.75
C HIS A 507 2.91 8.90 -16.66
N PHE A 508 3.76 7.91 -16.90
CA PHE A 508 4.89 7.99 -17.80
C PHE A 508 4.74 6.98 -18.94
N PHE A 509 5.08 7.41 -20.16
CA PHE A 509 5.00 6.58 -21.36
C PHE A 509 6.21 6.80 -22.26
N PHE A 510 6.55 5.78 -23.06
CA PHE A 510 7.43 5.94 -24.21
C PHE A 510 6.61 6.11 -25.49
N GLY A 511 6.54 7.35 -25.98
CA GLY A 511 5.63 7.77 -27.02
C GLY A 511 4.25 8.15 -26.47
N ARG A 512 3.34 8.55 -27.36
CA ARG A 512 1.97 8.88 -26.96
C ARG A 512 1.20 7.61 -26.56
N PRO A 513 0.31 7.66 -25.57
CA PRO A 513 -0.61 6.55 -25.29
C PRO A 513 -1.45 6.22 -26.53
N ALA A 514 -1.72 4.92 -26.76
CA ALA A 514 -2.49 4.48 -27.93
C ALA A 514 -3.89 5.12 -28.00
N ASN A 515 -4.55 5.27 -26.86
CA ASN A 515 -5.79 6.03 -26.72
C ASN A 515 -5.60 7.19 -25.72
N ASP A 516 -4.96 8.27 -26.18
CA ASP A 516 -4.68 9.45 -25.34
C ASP A 516 -5.95 10.21 -24.90
N ALA A 517 -7.12 9.87 -25.44
CA ALA A 517 -8.40 10.45 -25.03
C ALA A 517 -9.01 9.73 -23.80
N ASP A 518 -8.69 8.46 -23.59
CA ASP A 518 -9.28 7.62 -22.55
C ASP A 518 -8.26 7.24 -21.46
N PRO A 519 -8.26 7.96 -20.31
CA PRO A 519 -7.33 7.69 -19.22
C PRO A 519 -7.49 6.33 -18.57
N GLN A 520 -8.63 5.65 -18.72
CA GLN A 520 -8.83 4.32 -18.14
C GLN A 520 -7.98 3.25 -18.84
N SER A 521 -7.67 3.46 -20.12
CA SER A 521 -6.86 2.54 -20.91
C SER A 521 -5.35 2.71 -20.68
N TRP A 522 -4.93 3.79 -20.02
CA TRP A 522 -3.53 4.21 -20.00
C TRP A 522 -2.60 3.30 -19.21
N THR A 523 -3.06 2.62 -18.18
CA THR A 523 -2.21 1.64 -17.48
C THR A 523 -2.02 0.37 -18.32
N SER A 524 -2.98 0.04 -19.17
CA SER A 524 -2.95 -1.17 -20.00
C SER A 524 -2.26 -1.00 -21.36
N THR A 525 -1.85 0.21 -21.74
CA THR A 525 -1.16 0.43 -23.02
C THR A 525 0.28 -0.13 -22.96
N PRO A 526 0.78 -0.84 -23.99
CA PRO A 526 2.10 -1.47 -23.95
C PRO A 526 3.29 -0.52 -23.75
N ASN A 527 3.07 0.77 -23.99
CA ASN A 527 4.10 1.80 -23.84
C ASN A 527 3.98 2.61 -22.54
N HIS A 528 3.12 2.19 -21.60
CA HIS A 528 3.12 2.71 -20.24
C HIS A 528 4.35 2.19 -19.48
N VAL A 529 5.02 3.08 -18.76
CA VAL A 529 6.29 2.80 -18.07
C VAL A 529 6.08 2.66 -16.57
N GLY A 530 5.23 3.50 -16.00
CA GLY A 530 4.98 3.52 -14.57
C GLY A 530 4.13 4.69 -14.14
N THR A 531 3.77 4.66 -12.87
CA THR A 531 2.81 5.58 -12.26
C THR A 531 3.29 6.00 -10.88
N ILE A 532 3.05 7.26 -10.54
CA ILE A 532 3.16 7.77 -9.18
C ILE A 532 1.81 8.37 -8.76
N GLY A 533 1.31 7.94 -7.60
CA GLY A 533 0.14 8.54 -6.97
C GLY A 533 0.55 9.62 -5.97
N VAL A 534 -0.14 10.75 -6.00
CA VAL A 534 -0.09 11.76 -4.93
C VAL A 534 -1.33 11.61 -4.08
N PHE A 535 -1.12 11.18 -2.84
CA PHE A 535 -2.18 10.93 -1.86
C PHE A 535 -2.37 12.16 -0.97
N THR A 536 -3.59 12.67 -0.89
CA THR A 536 -3.89 13.88 -0.12
C THR A 536 -5.33 13.88 0.37
N ALA A 537 -5.67 14.85 1.22
CA ALA A 537 -7.05 15.13 1.57
C ALA A 537 -7.68 16.10 0.55
N ASP A 538 -9.00 16.06 0.41
CA ASP A 538 -9.73 17.18 -0.16
C ASP A 538 -9.68 18.40 0.78
N LYS A 539 -10.10 19.57 0.28
CA LYS A 539 -10.07 20.82 1.05
C LYS A 539 -10.89 20.81 2.34
N PHE A 540 -11.83 19.87 2.51
CA PHE A 540 -12.83 19.88 3.57
C PHE A 540 -12.62 18.78 4.62
N GLY A 541 -12.13 17.61 4.20
CA GLY A 541 -12.04 16.41 5.01
C GLY A 541 -10.97 16.48 6.09
N MET A 542 -9.99 17.37 5.97
CA MET A 542 -8.96 17.63 6.99
C MET A 542 -8.60 19.13 7.00
N GLY A 543 -9.58 20.00 7.18
CA GLY A 543 -9.42 21.46 7.06
C GLY A 543 -8.31 22.05 7.95
N GLY A 544 -7.97 21.40 9.07
CA GLY A 544 -6.86 21.80 9.95
C GLY A 544 -5.48 21.33 9.48
N MET A 545 -5.38 20.42 8.50
CA MET A 545 -4.14 19.88 7.95
C MET A 545 -3.87 20.49 6.56
N GLN A 546 -3.38 21.74 6.53
CA GLN A 546 -3.05 22.40 5.27
C GLN A 546 -1.83 21.77 4.61
N MET A 547 -2.03 21.11 3.46
CA MET A 547 -0.97 20.47 2.67
C MET A 547 -0.55 21.31 1.46
N GLY A 548 -1.18 22.46 1.21
CA GLY A 548 -0.97 23.31 0.04
C GLY A 548 0.39 24.02 -0.02
N GLY A 549 1.21 23.96 1.04
CA GLY A 549 2.59 24.46 1.06
C GLY A 549 3.67 23.38 1.04
N LEU A 550 3.28 22.10 0.89
CA LEU A 550 4.16 20.95 1.01
C LEU A 550 4.45 20.33 -0.36
N ASP A 551 5.71 20.31 -0.75
CA ASP A 551 6.16 19.49 -1.89
C ASP A 551 6.38 18.05 -1.43
N VAL A 552 5.95 17.09 -2.26
CA VAL A 552 6.22 15.67 -2.09
C VAL A 552 7.03 15.13 -3.26
N SER A 553 7.69 14.00 -3.06
CA SER A 553 8.51 13.36 -4.08
C SER A 553 8.21 11.88 -4.27
N GLY A 554 8.63 11.37 -5.43
CA GLY A 554 8.68 9.95 -5.72
C GLY A 554 9.50 9.67 -6.97
N THR A 555 9.64 8.39 -7.32
CA THR A 555 10.49 7.97 -8.44
C THR A 555 9.77 6.93 -9.31
N VAL A 556 10.01 7.00 -10.62
CA VAL A 556 9.60 5.95 -11.57
C VAL A 556 10.86 5.38 -12.24
N PRO A 557 11.17 4.08 -12.05
CA PRO A 557 12.26 3.41 -12.75
C PRO A 557 11.98 3.30 -14.25
N LEU A 558 12.99 3.57 -15.08
CA LEU A 558 12.86 3.61 -16.54
C LEU A 558 13.66 2.49 -17.23
N THR A 559 14.67 1.94 -16.56
CA THR A 559 15.69 1.07 -17.17
C THR A 559 15.11 -0.15 -17.86
N THR A 560 14.18 -0.86 -17.23
CA THR A 560 13.62 -2.09 -17.82
C THR A 560 12.71 -1.82 -19.01
N ALA A 561 12.02 -0.68 -19.01
CA ALA A 561 11.27 -0.22 -20.18
C ALA A 561 12.24 0.18 -21.31
N LEU A 562 13.36 0.86 -20.99
CA LEU A 562 14.39 1.22 -21.98
C LEU A 562 15.04 -0.02 -22.61
N MET A 563 15.33 -1.04 -21.79
CA MET A 563 15.81 -2.35 -22.29
C MET A 563 14.79 -2.99 -23.24
N SER A 564 13.50 -2.87 -22.94
CA SER A 564 12.43 -3.39 -23.81
C SER A 564 12.36 -2.63 -25.15
N GLU A 565 12.51 -1.30 -25.13
CA GLU A 565 12.55 -0.48 -26.35
C GLU A 565 13.82 -0.74 -27.18
N PHE A 566 14.97 -1.02 -26.54
CA PHE A 566 16.18 -1.48 -27.21
C PHE A 566 15.98 -2.84 -27.86
N ALA A 567 15.43 -3.81 -27.13
CA ALA A 567 15.13 -5.15 -27.66
C ALA A 567 14.14 -5.10 -28.84
N ALA A 568 13.22 -4.13 -28.84
CA ALA A 568 12.29 -3.87 -29.93
C ALA A 568 12.91 -3.09 -31.11
N GLY A 569 14.19 -2.71 -31.05
CA GLY A 569 14.89 -1.95 -32.09
C GLY A 569 14.47 -0.48 -32.20
N LYS A 570 13.75 0.06 -31.21
CA LYS A 570 13.28 1.46 -31.18
C LYS A 570 14.27 2.41 -30.50
N LEU A 571 15.13 1.87 -29.65
CA LEU A 571 16.28 2.55 -29.03
C LEU A 571 17.57 1.99 -29.64
N ALA A 572 18.48 2.87 -30.07
CA ALA A 572 19.69 2.47 -30.80
C ALA A 572 20.70 1.72 -29.93
N SER A 573 20.88 2.15 -28.68
CA SER A 573 21.72 1.50 -27.67
C SER A 573 21.31 1.94 -26.26
N LEU A 574 21.81 1.24 -25.24
CA LEU A 574 21.64 1.62 -23.83
C LEU A 574 22.74 2.58 -23.34
N GLU A 575 23.57 3.11 -24.25
CA GLU A 575 24.56 4.14 -23.93
C GLU A 575 23.90 5.47 -23.59
N SER A 576 24.53 6.24 -22.71
CA SER A 576 23.91 7.44 -22.11
C SER A 576 23.44 8.46 -23.16
N GLY A 577 24.20 8.65 -24.24
CA GLY A 577 23.84 9.60 -25.30
C GLY A 577 22.62 9.17 -26.14
N ASP A 578 22.41 7.87 -26.33
CA ASP A 578 21.23 7.37 -27.06
C ASP A 578 20.00 7.37 -26.17
N VAL A 579 20.14 6.94 -24.91
CA VAL A 579 19.06 6.95 -23.92
C VAL A 579 18.58 8.38 -23.66
N GLU A 580 19.48 9.35 -23.47
CA GLU A 580 19.09 10.74 -23.25
C GLU A 580 18.31 11.30 -24.44
N ARG A 581 18.82 11.10 -25.68
CA ARG A 581 18.12 11.56 -26.90
C ARG A 581 16.76 10.90 -27.04
N PHE A 582 16.65 9.61 -26.71
CA PHE A 582 15.40 8.88 -26.73
C PHE A 582 14.41 9.43 -25.70
N LEU A 583 14.81 9.58 -24.44
CA LEU A 583 13.96 10.07 -23.37
C LEU A 583 13.46 11.50 -23.63
N ARG A 584 14.32 12.40 -24.12
CA ARG A 584 13.91 13.77 -24.48
C ARG A 584 12.83 13.82 -25.56
N ARG A 585 12.85 12.86 -26.50
CA ARG A 585 11.89 12.80 -27.61
C ARG A 585 10.62 12.02 -27.26
N ASN A 586 10.77 10.94 -26.50
CA ASN A 586 9.72 9.93 -26.34
C ASN A 586 9.12 9.88 -24.94
N LEU A 587 9.73 10.45 -23.89
CA LEU A 587 9.13 10.39 -22.56
C LEU A 587 7.93 11.35 -22.45
N VAL A 588 6.74 10.77 -22.58
CA VAL A 588 5.46 11.48 -22.49
C VAL A 588 4.91 11.33 -21.07
N LYS A 589 4.35 12.43 -20.57
CA LYS A 589 3.76 12.51 -19.23
C LYS A 589 2.29 12.88 -19.34
N ARG A 590 1.45 12.26 -18.52
CA ARG A 590 0.03 12.63 -18.37
C ARG A 590 -0.33 12.65 -16.91
N ILE A 591 -1.21 13.56 -16.53
CA ILE A 591 -1.75 13.61 -15.18
C ILE A 591 -3.26 13.47 -15.25
N VAL A 592 -3.80 12.68 -14.33
CA VAL A 592 -5.23 12.59 -14.09
C VAL A 592 -5.46 12.99 -12.65
N GLY A 593 -6.28 14.01 -12.43
CA GLY A 593 -6.60 14.54 -11.11
C GLY A 593 -8.01 14.23 -10.65
N PRO A 594 -8.49 14.94 -9.62
CA PRO A 594 -9.83 14.79 -9.09
C PRO A 594 -10.91 14.92 -10.17
N GLY A 595 -11.99 14.13 -10.04
CA GLY A 595 -13.05 14.04 -11.03
C GLY A 595 -12.62 13.51 -12.40
N GLY A 596 -11.49 12.78 -12.49
CA GLY A 596 -11.00 12.23 -13.77
C GLY A 596 -10.51 13.30 -14.76
N LYS A 597 -10.26 14.53 -14.31
CA LYS A 597 -9.75 15.60 -15.17
C LYS A 597 -8.35 15.25 -15.66
N VAL A 598 -8.10 15.45 -16.96
CA VAL A 598 -6.83 15.12 -17.60
C VAL A 598 -6.00 16.38 -17.89
N TRP A 599 -4.72 16.33 -17.51
CA TRP A 599 -3.70 17.30 -17.88
C TRP A 599 -2.69 16.66 -18.84
N ARG A 600 -2.72 17.13 -20.09
CA ARG A 600 -1.75 16.74 -21.13
C ARG A 600 -0.51 17.63 -21.13
N ASP A 601 -0.72 18.91 -20.84
CA ASP A 601 0.33 19.88 -20.58
C ASP A 601 0.60 19.93 -19.07
N VAL A 602 1.55 19.12 -18.62
CA VAL A 602 1.88 18.96 -17.20
C VAL A 602 2.68 20.15 -16.65
N SER A 603 3.22 21.02 -17.51
CA SER A 603 3.99 22.21 -17.09
C SER A 603 3.15 23.22 -16.29
N ARG A 604 1.82 23.10 -16.37
CA ARG A 604 0.85 23.95 -15.65
C ARG A 604 0.56 23.49 -14.23
N VAL A 605 1.10 22.34 -13.81
CA VAL A 605 0.87 21.81 -12.46
C VAL A 605 1.86 22.44 -11.49
N GLU A 606 1.34 23.07 -10.44
CA GLU A 606 2.16 23.81 -9.47
C GLU A 606 3.23 22.92 -8.82
N GLY A 607 4.46 23.42 -8.80
CA GLY A 607 5.59 22.75 -8.16
C GLY A 607 6.08 21.49 -8.87
N LEU A 608 5.45 21.08 -9.98
CA LEU A 608 5.84 19.88 -10.71
C LEU A 608 7.23 20.07 -11.32
N ARG A 609 8.14 19.19 -10.93
CA ARG A 609 9.48 19.06 -11.49
C ARG A 609 9.74 17.59 -11.74
N ILE A 610 10.12 17.25 -12.97
CA ILE A 610 10.49 15.90 -13.37
C ILE A 610 11.94 15.96 -13.83
N ALA A 611 12.82 15.33 -13.07
CA ALA A 611 14.23 15.24 -13.41
C ALA A 611 14.58 13.81 -13.79
N ILE A 612 15.25 13.65 -14.93
CA ILE A 612 15.83 12.39 -15.33
C ILE A 612 17.22 12.30 -14.72
N ALA A 613 17.43 11.22 -13.96
CA ALA A 613 18.70 10.93 -13.34
C ALA A 613 19.16 9.52 -13.71
N SER A 614 20.46 9.29 -13.58
CA SER A 614 21.05 7.98 -13.75
C SER A 614 22.07 7.67 -12.67
N SER A 615 22.34 6.38 -12.46
CA SER A 615 23.43 5.95 -11.59
C SER A 615 24.11 4.72 -12.16
N SER A 616 25.42 4.61 -11.95
CA SER A 616 26.15 3.37 -12.17
C SER A 616 25.85 2.41 -11.03
N VAL A 617 25.26 1.26 -11.31
CA VAL A 617 24.85 0.27 -10.30
C VAL A 617 25.60 -1.03 -10.55
N LYS A 618 26.18 -1.58 -9.49
CA LYS A 618 26.78 -2.91 -9.51
C LYS A 618 25.71 -3.94 -9.15
N ALA A 619 25.45 -4.87 -10.05
CA ALA A 619 24.59 -6.02 -9.78
C ALA A 619 25.16 -6.85 -8.61
N PRO A 620 24.31 -7.48 -7.78
CA PRO A 620 24.77 -8.28 -6.66
C PRO A 620 25.57 -9.50 -7.16
N GLY A 621 26.66 -9.85 -6.47
CA GLY A 621 27.52 -10.97 -6.85
C GLY A 621 26.95 -12.34 -6.47
N SER A 622 26.03 -12.36 -5.51
CA SER A 622 25.38 -13.54 -4.94
C SER A 622 23.96 -13.20 -4.46
N ASP A 623 23.16 -14.22 -4.15
CA ASP A 623 21.76 -14.02 -3.76
C ASP A 623 21.61 -13.33 -2.39
N ASP A 624 22.66 -13.25 -1.57
CA ASP A 624 22.68 -12.57 -0.26
C ASP A 624 23.26 -11.14 -0.32
N GLU A 625 23.54 -10.62 -1.51
CA GLU A 625 23.92 -9.23 -1.74
C GLU A 625 22.77 -8.46 -2.41
N LEU A 626 22.66 -7.16 -2.14
CA LEU A 626 21.79 -6.25 -2.90
C LEU A 626 22.65 -5.41 -3.87
N PRO A 627 22.05 -4.84 -4.92
CA PRO A 627 22.77 -3.96 -5.83
C PRO A 627 23.42 -2.80 -5.09
N VAL A 628 24.63 -2.44 -5.51
CA VAL A 628 25.37 -1.31 -4.94
C VAL A 628 25.29 -0.13 -5.90
N TRP A 629 24.69 0.96 -5.43
CA TRP A 629 24.49 2.18 -6.20
C TRP A 629 25.71 3.10 -6.09
N GLY A 630 26.11 3.68 -7.22
CA GLY A 630 27.00 4.83 -7.25
C GLY A 630 26.24 6.12 -6.93
N GLU A 631 26.88 7.26 -7.18
CA GLU A 631 26.19 8.55 -7.09
C GLU A 631 25.04 8.61 -8.12
N VAL A 632 23.94 9.26 -7.72
CA VAL A 632 22.80 9.52 -8.61
C VAL A 632 23.01 10.88 -9.25
N GLU A 633 23.29 10.87 -10.54
CA GLU A 633 23.56 12.07 -11.33
C GLU A 633 22.28 12.54 -12.03
N GLU A 634 21.83 13.76 -11.72
CA GLU A 634 20.77 14.41 -12.49
C GLU A 634 21.31 14.84 -13.86
N LEU A 635 20.61 14.45 -14.92
CA LEU A 635 21.03 14.71 -16.29
C LEU A 635 20.27 15.89 -16.90
N PHE A 636 18.94 15.86 -16.81
CA PHE A 636 18.10 16.93 -17.33
C PHE A 636 16.72 16.98 -16.70
N VAL A 637 16.12 18.17 -16.75
CA VAL A 637 14.76 18.44 -16.30
C VAL A 637 13.82 18.55 -17.49
N LEU A 638 12.61 18.02 -17.34
CA LEU A 638 11.58 17.85 -18.38
C LEU A 638 10.39 18.80 -18.29
#